data_AF-A0A9P8VK92-F1
#
_entry.id   AF-A0A9P8VK92-F1
#
_cell.length_a   1.000
_cell.length_b   1.000
_cell.length_c   1.000
_cell.angle_alpha   90.00
_cell.angle_beta   90.00
_cell.angle_gamma   90.00
#
_symmetry.space_group_name_H-M   'P 1'
#
loop_
_entity.id
_entity.type
_entity.pdbx_description
1 polymer ?
#
loop_
_entity_poly.entity_id
_entity_poly.type
_entity_poly.pdbx_seq_one_letter_code
_entity_poly.pdbx_strand_id
1 'polypeptide(L)'
;MGSRNPDDSDGNVLLLGMQKNDQLQQFVQDLRACDTEATRYELCVAKRDQLLDGADQLSAERACYAVAFSRSTTYQTARDSDAEWLSFTGITSQEIPNQTMLSQELQRAANYWGAELVRHYIADGQGARFVARLSEAAERHPNWEKQTLPRLQQLVRRRIQLGNHGRHTYGHPIETVDLINASSWLDNHSFVKMNDPEGVELPFKPLTPEQLPPGYTFDKYGLLVQDSLPAEIFDSSAVLKLEDEGDSTDRTIRPPAVDDTSGLRDAAADFGSASCVDERILALTADDFKDFDFGPKQIGYGSAHITAGLSGTLGHIPRDTLLRRSLRKATVKPTDSTPDEDTGGTQTPASSAGTNGNSRPRRSTAKGNAKSTTLNMGRLRKLLNKLPSTGFSSTYKTSPMVPCKRQRANSLPGDMPKGHSNGGPPTAQGTENVPGKAGRNGSPICNMEADQEYLSEIILELQEKLAEAPNSRGYHTARTLLPILLRCTHPNTDAKNGIVDLLALDGHEAKAFLDSKTPDVPMVSEGQQHFQWRNPQRPTEEFFDWIEDHERVVSVQIPSAPVDMCSFEPRTIRQVRKRFLAALDTDDPWNVLDLDNPVPSTLPDILTGWNCQLLARVRDMVLNGQSAERTKARRDDWDEWTSVEHWALMSEGGHCTAPHMDSHGLATWITVQEGLFGFVWMSRPTSLQREEWMRDPDTSARDQQWRFLILKPGQTIFFPSGTIHGVFRTRSSATLALGGHVLQWSGISSWIDIISKEVEFPNSTNEDVGDAWKWVPVIEHLVRTRVNAMSLQAGG
;
A
#
# COMPACT_ATOMS: atom_id res chain seq x y z
N MET A 1 46.16 4.57 4.76
CA MET A 1 45.94 3.90 3.47
C MET A 1 45.87 2.41 3.74
N GLY A 2 44.67 1.87 3.99
CA GLY A 2 44.46 0.45 4.26
C GLY A 2 44.05 -0.27 2.97
N SER A 3 44.72 -1.37 2.65
CA SER A 3 44.39 -2.21 1.50
C SER A 3 43.04 -2.90 1.72
N ARG A 4 42.14 -2.82 0.72
CA ARG A 4 40.91 -3.61 0.68
C ARG A 4 41.27 -5.11 0.68
N ASN A 5 40.60 -5.87 1.55
CA ASN A 5 40.63 -7.32 1.56
C ASN A 5 39.93 -7.86 0.29
N PRO A 6 40.41 -8.92 -0.41
CA PRO A 6 39.92 -9.26 -1.76
C PRO A 6 38.69 -10.19 -1.83
N ASP A 7 38.09 -10.60 -0.71
CA ASP A 7 36.94 -11.52 -0.71
C ASP A 7 35.59 -10.79 -0.58
N ASP A 8 35.20 -10.10 -1.67
CA ASP A 8 33.83 -9.62 -1.94
C ASP A 8 32.91 -10.76 -2.47
N SER A 9 33.32 -12.03 -2.31
CA SER A 9 32.62 -13.19 -2.85
C SER A 9 31.42 -13.62 -2.00
N ASP A 10 31.45 -13.41 -0.69
CA ASP A 10 30.43 -13.89 0.26
C ASP A 10 29.10 -13.13 0.23
N GLY A 11 29.11 -11.83 -0.10
CA GLY A 11 27.89 -11.01 -0.17
C GLY A 11 26.92 -11.42 -1.29
N ASN A 12 27.45 -12.03 -2.36
CA ASN A 12 26.66 -12.59 -3.47
C ASN A 12 26.11 -14.00 -3.16
N VAL A 13 26.74 -14.72 -2.21
CA VAL A 13 26.35 -16.08 -1.78
C VAL A 13 25.04 -16.06 -1.00
N LEU A 14 24.72 -14.95 -0.32
CA LEU A 14 23.50 -14.81 0.51
C LEU A 14 22.22 -14.63 -0.32
N LEU A 15 22.33 -14.17 -1.58
CA LEU A 15 21.19 -13.84 -2.46
C LEU A 15 20.84 -14.96 -3.46
N LEU A 16 21.70 -15.96 -3.63
CA LEU A 16 21.52 -17.07 -4.58
C LEU A 16 21.43 -18.40 -3.85
N GLY A 17 20.42 -19.22 -4.17
CA GLY A 17 20.36 -20.60 -3.69
C GLY A 17 21.64 -21.39 -4.07
N MET A 18 21.97 -22.44 -3.28
CA MET A 18 23.26 -23.14 -3.34
C MET A 18 23.72 -23.52 -4.76
N GLN A 19 22.83 -24.10 -5.58
CA GLN A 19 23.14 -24.54 -6.95
C GLN A 19 23.47 -23.37 -7.90
N LYS A 20 22.87 -22.20 -7.69
CA LYS A 20 23.10 -20.99 -8.50
C LYS A 20 24.36 -20.25 -8.07
N ASN A 21 24.70 -20.34 -6.78
CA ASN A 21 25.96 -19.84 -6.28
C ASN A 21 27.15 -20.61 -6.89
N ASP A 22 27.07 -21.94 -7.00
CA ASP A 22 28.13 -22.74 -7.63
C ASP A 22 28.35 -22.33 -9.10
N GLN A 23 27.28 -22.04 -9.84
CA GLN A 23 27.37 -21.54 -11.22
C GLN A 23 27.96 -20.12 -11.30
N LEU A 24 27.70 -19.26 -10.31
CA LEU A 24 28.31 -17.93 -10.25
C LEU A 24 29.80 -18.04 -9.90
N GLN A 25 30.17 -18.87 -8.93
CA GLN A 25 31.56 -19.09 -8.54
C GLN A 25 32.36 -19.71 -9.68
N GLN A 26 31.80 -20.70 -10.37
CA GLN A 26 32.42 -21.27 -11.56
C GLN A 26 32.64 -20.20 -12.63
N PHE A 27 31.62 -19.38 -12.93
CA PHE A 27 31.76 -18.30 -13.90
C PHE A 27 32.81 -17.26 -13.49
N VAL A 28 32.91 -16.92 -12.20
CA VAL A 28 33.96 -16.03 -11.68
C VAL A 28 35.36 -16.65 -11.81
N GLN A 29 35.48 -17.97 -11.63
CA GLN A 29 36.73 -18.69 -11.87
C GLN A 29 37.08 -18.72 -13.36
N ASP A 30 36.09 -18.94 -14.23
CA ASP A 30 36.26 -18.91 -15.70
C ASP A 30 36.73 -17.53 -16.17
N LEU A 31 36.18 -16.44 -15.61
CA LEU A 31 36.65 -15.07 -15.88
C LEU A 31 38.09 -14.85 -15.41
N ARG A 32 38.51 -15.45 -14.29
CA ARG A 32 39.89 -15.37 -13.80
C ARG A 32 40.87 -16.18 -14.65
N ALA A 33 40.40 -17.27 -15.25
CA ALA A 33 41.20 -18.14 -16.11
C ALA A 33 41.39 -17.59 -17.54
N CYS A 34 40.67 -16.53 -17.92
CA CYS A 34 40.80 -15.91 -19.23
C CYS A 34 42.10 -15.08 -19.36
N ASP A 35 42.97 -15.49 -20.29
CA ASP A 35 44.28 -14.86 -20.55
C ASP A 35 44.18 -13.45 -21.17
N THR A 36 43.04 -13.11 -21.80
CA THR A 36 42.84 -11.82 -22.46
C THR A 36 41.51 -11.17 -22.08
N GLU A 37 41.47 -9.85 -22.16
CA GLU A 37 40.25 -9.07 -21.91
C GLU A 37 39.16 -9.33 -22.96
N ALA A 38 39.55 -9.61 -24.22
CA ALA A 38 38.62 -9.99 -25.28
C ALA A 38 37.88 -11.28 -24.93
N THR A 39 38.60 -12.30 -24.45
CA THR A 39 38.00 -13.58 -24.03
C THR A 39 37.11 -13.41 -22.81
N ARG A 40 37.48 -12.56 -21.84
CA ARG A 40 36.60 -12.22 -20.69
C ARG A 40 35.31 -11.56 -21.14
N TYR A 41 35.40 -10.61 -22.08
CA TYR A 41 34.24 -9.91 -22.60
C TYR A 41 33.30 -10.86 -23.35
N GLU A 42 33.83 -11.74 -24.20
CA GLU A 42 33.05 -12.78 -24.89
C GLU A 42 32.35 -13.72 -23.91
N LEU A 43 33.04 -14.10 -22.82
CA LEU A 43 32.45 -14.92 -21.76
C LEU A 43 31.30 -14.18 -21.03
N CYS A 44 31.47 -12.88 -20.76
CA CYS A 44 30.42 -12.02 -20.21
C CYS A 44 29.21 -11.90 -21.15
N VAL A 45 29.44 -11.73 -22.45
CA VAL A 45 28.38 -11.65 -23.48
C VAL A 45 27.62 -12.98 -23.56
N ALA A 46 28.32 -14.10 -23.67
CA ALA A 46 27.69 -15.42 -23.71
C ALA A 46 26.84 -15.70 -22.46
N LYS A 47 27.33 -15.28 -21.29
CA LYS A 47 26.59 -15.44 -20.03
C LYS A 47 25.40 -14.49 -19.94
N ARG A 48 25.53 -13.25 -20.39
CA ARG A 48 24.42 -12.27 -20.50
C ARG A 48 23.31 -12.83 -21.38
N ASP A 49 23.64 -13.34 -22.56
CA ASP A 49 22.66 -13.84 -23.53
C ASP A 49 21.96 -15.08 -22.98
N GLN A 50 22.71 -16.00 -22.35
CA GLN A 50 22.12 -17.11 -21.62
C GLN A 50 21.13 -16.65 -20.54
N LEU A 51 21.46 -15.59 -19.78
CA LEU A 51 20.60 -15.04 -18.73
C LEU A 51 19.39 -14.26 -19.28
N LEU A 52 19.48 -13.73 -20.49
CA LEU A 52 18.38 -13.05 -21.18
C LEU A 52 17.40 -14.04 -21.81
N ASP A 53 17.90 -15.15 -22.36
CA ASP A 53 17.09 -16.22 -22.96
C ASP A 53 16.35 -17.09 -21.93
N GLY A 54 16.83 -17.13 -20.69
CA GLY A 54 16.14 -17.77 -19.57
C GLY A 54 14.87 -17.01 -19.15
N ALA A 55 13.70 -17.41 -19.67
CA ALA A 55 12.41 -16.76 -19.40
C ALA A 55 11.95 -16.77 -17.92
N ASP A 56 12.56 -17.61 -17.07
CA ASP A 56 12.20 -17.84 -15.66
C ASP A 56 13.32 -17.47 -14.65
N GLN A 57 14.42 -16.82 -15.08
CA GLN A 57 15.52 -16.50 -14.16
C GLN A 57 15.24 -15.23 -13.33
N LEU A 58 15.42 -15.37 -12.00
CA LEU A 58 15.19 -14.35 -10.97
C LEU A 58 16.07 -13.12 -11.16
N SER A 59 15.52 -11.93 -10.92
CA SER A 59 16.22 -10.64 -10.93
C SER A 59 17.52 -10.63 -10.09
N ALA A 60 17.50 -11.32 -8.94
CA ALA A 60 18.67 -11.48 -8.06
C ALA A 60 19.86 -12.17 -8.76
N GLU A 61 19.60 -13.14 -9.65
CA GLU A 61 20.65 -13.85 -10.39
C GLU A 61 21.36 -12.91 -11.36
N ARG A 62 20.59 -12.10 -12.11
CA ARG A 62 21.14 -11.13 -13.07
C ARG A 62 21.98 -10.05 -12.37
N ALA A 63 21.57 -9.61 -11.18
CA ALA A 63 22.31 -8.63 -10.40
C ALA A 63 23.66 -9.18 -9.90
N CYS A 64 23.70 -10.40 -9.38
CA CYS A 64 24.96 -11.03 -8.96
C CYS A 64 25.92 -11.23 -10.14
N TYR A 65 25.42 -11.61 -11.32
CA TYR A 65 26.24 -11.70 -12.52
C TYR A 65 26.69 -10.32 -13.04
N ALA A 66 25.89 -9.26 -12.88
CA ALA A 66 26.30 -7.90 -13.23
C ALA A 66 27.51 -7.42 -12.40
N VAL A 67 27.58 -7.80 -11.12
CA VAL A 67 28.76 -7.57 -10.27
C VAL A 67 29.97 -8.35 -10.78
N ALA A 68 29.79 -9.61 -11.20
CA ALA A 68 30.87 -10.39 -11.79
C ALA A 68 31.36 -9.78 -13.12
N PHE A 69 30.47 -9.27 -13.98
CA PHE A 69 30.80 -8.63 -15.25
C PHE A 69 31.63 -7.36 -15.08
N SER A 70 31.47 -6.65 -13.96
CA SER A 70 32.28 -5.45 -13.65
C SER A 70 33.78 -5.69 -13.59
N ARG A 71 34.22 -6.95 -13.55
CA ARG A 71 35.64 -7.37 -13.61
C ARG A 71 36.22 -7.34 -15.02
N SER A 72 35.40 -7.20 -16.07
CA SER A 72 35.83 -6.86 -17.43
C SER A 72 35.84 -5.34 -17.61
N THR A 73 36.99 -4.78 -17.98
CA THR A 73 37.13 -3.35 -18.29
C THR A 73 36.40 -2.99 -19.59
N THR A 74 36.36 -3.91 -20.56
CA THR A 74 35.61 -3.73 -21.80
C THR A 74 34.10 -3.70 -21.57
N TYR A 75 33.58 -4.51 -20.64
CA TYR A 75 32.20 -4.39 -20.17
C TYR A 75 31.90 -2.98 -19.60
N GLN A 76 32.79 -2.43 -18.76
CA GLN A 76 32.57 -1.09 -18.19
C GLN A 76 32.43 0.00 -19.25
N THR A 77 33.09 -0.16 -20.41
CA THR A 77 32.95 0.76 -21.54
C THR A 77 31.74 0.46 -22.44
N ALA A 78 31.34 -0.81 -22.56
CA ALA A 78 30.26 -1.25 -23.44
C ALA A 78 28.87 -1.15 -22.80
N ARG A 79 28.77 -1.22 -21.46
CA ARG A 79 27.51 -1.32 -20.72
C ARG A 79 26.52 -0.17 -20.97
N ASP A 80 27.03 1.00 -21.34
CA ASP A 80 26.27 2.24 -21.52
C ASP A 80 26.03 2.57 -23.01
N SER A 81 26.54 1.76 -23.95
CA SER A 81 26.48 2.04 -25.39
C SER A 81 25.91 0.91 -26.25
N ASP A 82 25.92 -0.33 -25.75
CA ASP A 82 25.37 -1.50 -26.44
C ASP A 82 23.92 -1.75 -26.01
N ALA A 83 23.00 -1.85 -26.97
CA ALA A 83 21.56 -1.99 -26.73
C ALA A 83 21.18 -3.24 -25.92
N GLU A 84 21.91 -4.34 -26.07
CA GLU A 84 21.66 -5.58 -25.34
C GLU A 84 22.19 -5.48 -23.90
N TRP A 85 23.32 -4.80 -23.72
CA TRP A 85 23.80 -4.43 -22.39
C TRP A 85 22.88 -3.42 -21.72
N LEU A 86 22.34 -2.43 -22.43
CA LEU A 86 21.34 -1.48 -21.92
C LEU A 86 20.01 -2.17 -21.56
N SER A 87 19.64 -3.23 -22.28
CA SER A 87 18.50 -4.08 -21.91
C SER A 87 18.79 -4.87 -20.63
N PHE A 88 19.99 -5.46 -20.52
CA PHE A 88 20.42 -6.19 -19.32
C PHE A 88 20.63 -5.27 -18.09
N THR A 89 21.25 -4.11 -18.28
CA THR A 89 21.52 -3.11 -17.24
C THR A 89 20.28 -2.29 -16.93
N GLY A 90 19.39 -2.01 -17.88
CA GLY A 90 18.11 -1.33 -17.65
C GLY A 90 17.15 -2.14 -16.77
N ILE A 91 17.24 -3.48 -16.85
CA ILE A 91 16.52 -4.38 -15.94
C ILE A 91 17.17 -4.40 -14.54
N THR A 92 18.51 -4.36 -14.44
CA THR A 92 19.22 -4.40 -13.14
C THR A 92 19.33 -3.03 -12.45
N SER A 93 19.37 -1.91 -13.17
CA SER A 93 19.56 -0.55 -12.62
C SER A 93 18.33 0.03 -11.91
N GLN A 94 17.13 -0.51 -12.18
CA GLN A 94 15.94 -0.29 -11.35
C GLN A 94 16.00 -1.05 -10.00
N GLU A 95 16.95 -1.99 -9.84
CA GLU A 95 17.04 -2.88 -8.66
C GLU A 95 18.38 -2.76 -7.88
N ILE A 96 19.45 -2.25 -8.52
CA ILE A 96 20.83 -2.18 -7.98
C ILE A 96 20.98 -1.31 -6.70
N PRO A 97 20.35 -0.12 -6.55
CA PRO A 97 20.56 0.69 -5.34
C PRO A 97 20.08 -0.03 -4.08
N ASN A 98 18.88 -0.62 -4.16
CA ASN A 98 18.27 -1.36 -3.07
C ASN A 98 18.97 -2.70 -2.81
N GLN A 99 19.41 -3.41 -3.85
CA GLN A 99 20.13 -4.68 -3.66
C GLN A 99 21.56 -4.50 -3.13
N THR A 100 22.25 -3.42 -3.47
CA THR A 100 23.57 -3.11 -2.91
C THR A 100 23.45 -2.78 -1.43
N MET A 101 22.45 -1.99 -1.04
CA MET A 101 22.17 -1.67 0.36
C MET A 101 21.68 -2.91 1.13
N LEU A 102 20.78 -3.71 0.55
CA LEU A 102 20.32 -4.97 1.11
C LEU A 102 21.49 -5.94 1.32
N SER A 103 22.38 -6.07 0.33
CA SER A 103 23.58 -6.91 0.41
C SER A 103 24.54 -6.42 1.50
N GLN A 104 24.74 -5.10 1.65
CA GLN A 104 25.58 -4.54 2.71
C GLN A 104 25.01 -4.79 4.10
N GLU A 105 23.71 -4.61 4.30
CA GLU A 105 23.05 -4.85 5.60
C GLU A 105 23.00 -6.35 5.94
N LEU A 106 22.77 -7.22 4.95
CA LEU A 106 22.87 -8.67 5.14
C LEU A 106 24.29 -9.12 5.46
N GLN A 107 25.28 -8.56 4.78
CA GLN A 107 26.69 -8.82 5.08
C GLN A 107 27.03 -8.35 6.50
N ARG A 108 26.52 -7.18 6.91
CA ARG A 108 26.72 -6.65 8.26
C ARG A 108 26.12 -7.58 9.31
N ALA A 109 24.89 -8.05 9.13
CA ALA A 109 24.28 -9.03 10.02
C ALA A 109 25.08 -10.35 10.04
N ALA A 110 25.52 -10.84 8.86
CA ALA A 110 26.29 -12.07 8.73
C ALA A 110 27.67 -11.97 9.40
N ASN A 111 28.29 -10.79 9.42
CA ASN A 111 29.55 -10.56 10.13
C ASN A 111 29.42 -10.70 11.65
N TYR A 112 28.22 -10.48 12.21
CA TYR A 112 27.96 -10.63 13.64
C TYR A 112 27.45 -12.02 14.00
N TRP A 113 26.42 -12.50 13.31
CA TRP A 113 25.73 -13.76 13.68
C TRP A 113 26.14 -14.98 12.86
N GLY A 114 26.95 -14.79 11.83
CA GLY A 114 27.34 -15.83 10.88
C GLY A 114 26.36 -15.97 9.71
N ALA A 115 26.92 -16.21 8.53
CA ALA A 115 26.17 -16.28 7.27
C ALA A 115 25.15 -17.43 7.22
N GLU A 116 25.38 -18.55 7.91
CA GLU A 116 24.44 -19.68 7.94
C GLU A 116 23.17 -19.33 8.73
N LEU A 117 23.34 -18.69 9.88
CA LEU A 117 22.23 -18.28 10.75
C LEU A 117 21.37 -17.22 10.07
N VAL A 118 22.02 -16.21 9.50
CA VAL A 118 21.35 -15.14 8.76
C VAL A 118 20.56 -15.73 7.58
N ARG A 119 21.14 -16.66 6.82
CA ARG A 119 20.42 -17.38 5.75
C ARG A 119 19.26 -18.22 6.24
N HIS A 120 19.35 -18.84 7.41
CA HIS A 120 18.28 -19.69 7.94
C HIS A 120 17.03 -18.89 8.28
N TYR A 121 17.19 -17.66 8.81
CA TYR A 121 16.05 -16.83 9.19
C TYR A 121 15.54 -15.89 8.09
N ILE A 122 16.31 -15.71 7.02
CA ILE A 122 15.90 -14.96 5.84
C ILE A 122 15.39 -15.93 4.79
N ALA A 123 14.11 -15.83 4.41
CA ALA A 123 13.65 -16.42 3.16
C ALA A 123 13.59 -15.38 2.05
N ASP A 124 13.48 -15.90 0.82
CA ASP A 124 13.07 -15.18 -0.37
C ASP A 124 11.84 -14.30 -0.07
N GLY A 125 11.99 -12.99 -0.20
CA GLY A 125 10.89 -12.02 -0.12
C GLY A 125 10.81 -11.16 1.15
N GLN A 126 11.75 -11.26 2.09
CA GLN A 126 11.83 -10.30 3.20
C GLN A 126 12.26 -8.91 2.70
N GLY A 127 11.48 -7.87 3.02
CA GLY A 127 11.70 -6.51 2.51
C GLY A 127 12.91 -5.80 3.15
N ALA A 128 13.37 -4.71 2.52
CA ALA A 128 14.54 -3.93 2.97
C ALA A 128 14.45 -3.46 4.43
N ARG A 129 13.24 -3.15 4.92
CA ARG A 129 13.00 -2.76 6.33
C ARG A 129 13.32 -3.91 7.29
N PHE A 130 12.95 -5.15 6.96
CA PHE A 130 13.28 -6.30 7.80
C PHE A 130 14.80 -6.48 7.87
N VAL A 131 15.48 -6.44 6.73
CA VAL A 131 16.93 -6.59 6.64
C VAL A 131 17.68 -5.49 7.38
N ALA A 132 17.24 -4.23 7.26
CA ALA A 132 17.84 -3.13 8.02
C ALA A 132 17.68 -3.34 9.54
N ARG A 133 16.50 -3.79 10.01
CA ARG A 133 16.27 -4.08 11.43
C ARG A 133 17.01 -5.33 11.90
N LEU A 134 17.22 -6.31 11.04
CA LEU A 134 18.02 -7.50 11.31
C LEU A 134 19.47 -7.11 11.55
N SER A 135 20.02 -6.29 10.65
CA SER A 135 21.37 -5.74 10.74
C SER A 135 21.56 -4.87 11.99
N GLU A 136 20.60 -3.99 12.29
CA GLU A 136 20.61 -3.16 13.50
C GLU A 136 20.56 -4.02 14.79
N ALA A 137 19.72 -5.05 14.83
CA ALA A 137 19.66 -5.98 15.95
C ALA A 137 20.99 -6.75 16.11
N ALA A 138 21.59 -7.16 15.00
CA ALA A 138 22.86 -7.87 14.98
C ALA A 138 24.03 -7.01 15.43
N GLU A 139 24.04 -5.74 15.04
CA GLU A 139 25.04 -4.78 15.50
C GLU A 139 24.92 -4.49 16.98
N ARG A 140 23.69 -4.28 17.49
CA ARG A 140 23.47 -4.00 18.92
C ARG A 140 23.76 -5.20 19.80
N HIS A 141 23.44 -6.39 19.30
CA HIS A 141 23.58 -7.65 20.02
C HIS A 141 24.39 -8.63 19.17
N PRO A 142 25.73 -8.49 19.11
CA PRO A 142 26.57 -9.26 18.20
C PRO A 142 26.64 -10.75 18.56
N ASN A 143 26.40 -11.13 19.81
CA ASN A 143 26.43 -12.54 20.21
C ASN A 143 25.03 -13.17 20.11
N TRP A 144 24.82 -14.04 19.13
CA TRP A 144 23.53 -14.72 18.94
C TRP A 144 23.08 -15.45 20.20
N GLU A 145 23.87 -16.39 20.71
CA GLU A 145 23.46 -17.28 21.80
C GLU A 145 23.26 -16.56 23.13
N LYS A 146 24.15 -15.62 23.46
CA LYS A 146 24.18 -14.96 24.77
C LYS A 146 23.36 -13.67 24.82
N GLN A 147 23.08 -13.02 23.69
CA GLN A 147 22.43 -11.71 23.67
C GLN A 147 21.16 -11.70 22.83
N THR A 148 21.23 -12.12 21.57
CA THR A 148 20.09 -11.99 20.65
C THR A 148 19.01 -13.03 20.92
N LEU A 149 19.40 -14.28 21.06
CA LEU A 149 18.50 -15.42 21.21
C LEU A 149 17.59 -15.28 22.44
N PRO A 150 18.08 -14.95 23.66
CA PRO A 150 17.22 -14.74 24.81
C PRO A 150 16.15 -13.65 24.58
N ARG A 151 16.54 -12.54 23.92
CA ARG A 151 15.61 -11.43 23.62
C ARG A 151 14.53 -11.88 22.64
N LEU A 152 14.95 -12.45 21.51
CA LEU A 152 14.02 -12.89 20.46
C LEU A 152 13.08 -13.98 20.97
N GLN A 153 13.58 -14.96 21.75
CA GLN A 153 12.72 -15.99 22.35
C GLN A 153 11.59 -15.38 23.21
N GLN A 154 11.92 -14.42 24.08
CA GLN A 154 10.92 -13.77 24.94
C GLN A 154 9.93 -12.92 24.15
N LEU A 155 10.41 -12.18 23.15
CA LEU A 155 9.58 -11.34 22.29
C LEU A 155 8.64 -12.16 21.41
N VAL A 156 9.15 -13.20 20.75
CA VAL A 156 8.36 -14.12 19.92
C VAL A 156 7.32 -14.84 20.77
N ARG A 157 7.70 -15.35 21.96
CA ARG A 157 6.74 -15.97 22.90
C ARG A 157 5.66 -14.98 23.32
N ARG A 158 6.03 -13.74 23.65
CA ARG A 158 5.07 -12.72 24.07
C ARG A 158 4.10 -12.37 22.95
N ARG A 159 4.58 -12.26 21.70
CA ARG A 159 3.70 -12.09 20.53
C ARG A 159 2.70 -13.26 20.41
N ILE A 160 3.17 -14.50 20.54
CA ILE A 160 2.29 -15.68 20.48
C ILE A 160 1.21 -15.62 21.58
N GLN A 161 1.59 -15.23 22.80
CA GLN A 161 0.65 -15.11 23.93
C GLN A 161 -0.40 -14.02 23.76
N LEU A 162 -0.03 -12.88 23.16
CA LEU A 162 -0.94 -11.77 22.92
C LEU A 162 -2.05 -12.10 21.89
N GLY A 163 -2.00 -13.26 21.23
CA GLY A 163 -3.07 -13.71 20.33
C GLY A 163 -3.23 -12.82 19.09
N ASN A 164 -2.29 -11.89 18.85
CA ASN A 164 -2.19 -11.09 17.63
C ASN A 164 -1.75 -11.96 16.44
N HIS A 165 -2.53 -13.00 16.14
CA HIS A 165 -2.52 -13.72 14.87
C HIS A 165 -3.24 -12.88 13.80
N GLY A 166 -2.85 -11.61 13.69
CA GLY A 166 -3.16 -10.80 12.52
C GLY A 166 -2.47 -11.42 11.32
N ARG A 167 -3.18 -12.32 10.64
CA ARG A 167 -2.99 -12.73 9.25
C ARG A 167 -1.54 -12.77 8.72
N HIS A 168 -0.71 -13.72 9.14
CA HIS A 168 0.36 -14.18 8.25
C HIS A 168 0.49 -15.71 8.26
N THR A 169 0.02 -16.31 7.17
CA THR A 169 0.18 -17.73 6.83
C THR A 169 1.58 -18.08 6.32
N TYR A 170 2.60 -17.29 6.64
CA TYR A 170 3.98 -17.48 6.16
C TYR A 170 4.89 -17.83 7.34
N GLY A 171 5.38 -19.06 7.36
CA GLY A 171 6.07 -19.70 8.48
C GLY A 171 7.48 -19.20 8.80
N HIS A 172 7.64 -17.89 9.07
CA HIS A 172 8.87 -17.32 9.62
C HIS A 172 8.79 -17.12 11.14
N PRO A 173 9.82 -17.50 11.91
CA PRO A 173 9.82 -17.36 13.36
C PRO A 173 10.06 -15.94 13.88
N ILE A 174 10.69 -15.05 13.07
CA ILE A 174 11.03 -13.68 13.44
C ILE A 174 10.24 -12.70 12.56
N GLU A 175 9.65 -11.67 13.16
CA GLU A 175 9.07 -10.54 12.44
C GLU A 175 9.84 -9.24 12.71
N THR A 176 9.62 -8.23 11.85
CA THR A 176 10.21 -6.90 11.99
C THR A 176 9.96 -6.28 13.37
N VAL A 177 8.79 -6.52 13.97
CA VAL A 177 8.46 -5.99 15.31
C VAL A 177 9.32 -6.63 16.41
N ASP A 178 9.73 -7.89 16.27
CA ASP A 178 10.65 -8.53 17.22
C ASP A 178 12.02 -7.87 17.13
N LEU A 179 12.50 -7.64 15.90
CA LEU A 179 13.80 -7.02 15.66
C LEU A 179 13.84 -5.58 16.18
N ILE A 180 12.77 -4.80 15.99
CA ILE A 180 12.65 -3.45 16.56
C ILE A 180 12.75 -3.50 18.08
N ASN A 181 11.97 -4.38 18.73
CA ASN A 181 11.99 -4.50 20.19
C ASN A 181 13.32 -5.04 20.73
N ALA A 182 13.91 -6.04 20.08
CA ALA A 182 15.22 -6.58 20.44
C ALA A 182 16.29 -5.50 20.35
N SER A 183 16.23 -4.66 19.31
CA SER A 183 17.16 -3.55 19.11
C SER A 183 16.98 -2.43 20.15
N SER A 184 15.80 -2.28 20.73
CA SER A 184 15.55 -1.30 21.82
C SER A 184 15.81 -1.88 23.22
N TRP A 185 16.03 -3.19 23.35
CA TRP A 185 16.36 -3.85 24.60
C TRP A 185 17.87 -3.76 24.86
N LEU A 186 18.32 -2.60 25.33
CA LEU A 186 19.75 -2.22 25.38
C LEU A 186 20.56 -2.91 26.47
N ASP A 187 19.94 -3.26 27.60
CA ASP A 187 20.60 -3.91 28.73
C ASP A 187 20.16 -5.38 28.87
N ASN A 188 20.82 -6.10 29.79
CA ASN A 188 20.50 -7.48 30.11
C ASN A 188 19.49 -7.56 31.28
N HIS A 189 18.64 -6.55 31.45
CA HIS A 189 17.58 -6.52 32.46
C HIS A 189 16.22 -6.83 31.85
N SER A 190 15.18 -6.82 32.67
CA SER A 190 13.80 -6.98 32.19
C SER A 190 13.42 -5.86 31.23
N PHE A 191 12.64 -6.17 30.20
CA PHE A 191 12.21 -5.22 29.18
C PHE A 191 10.71 -5.31 28.95
N VAL A 192 10.04 -4.16 28.93
CA VAL A 192 8.63 -4.09 28.52
C VAL A 192 8.61 -3.89 27.01
N LYS A 193 8.02 -4.84 26.29
CA LYS A 193 7.84 -4.75 24.84
C LYS A 193 7.06 -3.46 24.51
N MET A 194 7.51 -2.73 23.49
CA MET A 194 6.80 -1.57 22.98
C MET A 194 5.37 -1.92 22.58
N ASN A 195 4.43 -1.07 22.99
CA ASN A 195 3.00 -1.22 22.77
C ASN A 195 2.45 -2.57 23.30
N ASP A 196 3.04 -3.11 24.37
CA ASP A 196 2.44 -4.23 25.10
C ASP A 196 1.22 -3.72 25.90
N PRO A 197 -0.01 -4.16 25.59
CA PRO A 197 -1.22 -3.64 26.21
C PRO A 197 -1.30 -3.96 27.71
N GLU A 198 -0.58 -4.98 28.17
CA GLU A 198 -0.57 -5.41 29.57
C GLU A 198 0.69 -4.94 30.30
N GLY A 199 1.64 -4.28 29.60
CA GLY A 199 2.88 -3.78 30.18
C GLY A 199 3.76 -4.87 30.80
N VAL A 200 3.73 -6.10 30.25
CA VAL A 200 4.44 -7.24 30.84
C VAL A 200 5.96 -7.08 30.68
N GLU A 201 6.67 -7.16 31.81
CA GLU A 201 8.13 -7.22 31.84
C GLU A 201 8.63 -8.59 31.36
N LEU A 202 9.44 -8.58 30.30
CA LEU A 202 10.09 -9.75 29.74
C LEU A 202 11.47 -9.92 30.37
N PRO A 203 11.77 -11.03 31.05
CA PRO A 203 13.07 -11.25 31.65
C PRO A 203 14.12 -11.57 30.59
N PHE A 204 15.34 -11.05 30.76
CA PHE A 204 16.48 -11.43 29.91
C PHE A 204 16.99 -12.83 30.28
N LYS A 205 16.32 -13.87 29.79
CA LYS A 205 16.73 -15.27 29.97
C LYS A 205 16.26 -16.15 28.80
N PRO A 206 17.03 -17.17 28.41
CA PRO A 206 16.56 -18.15 27.44
C PRO A 206 15.29 -18.86 27.94
N LEU A 207 14.46 -19.31 27.01
CA LEU A 207 13.32 -20.17 27.31
C LEU A 207 13.76 -21.62 27.50
N THR A 208 13.14 -22.31 28.44
CA THR A 208 13.25 -23.76 28.57
C THR A 208 12.13 -24.46 27.78
N PRO A 209 12.29 -25.74 27.38
CA PRO A 209 11.26 -26.48 26.64
C PRO A 209 9.89 -26.47 27.35
N GLU A 210 9.86 -26.42 28.68
CA GLU A 210 8.63 -26.38 29.49
C GLU A 210 7.89 -25.03 29.41
N GLN A 211 8.57 -23.98 28.92
CA GLN A 211 8.02 -22.63 28.77
C GLN A 211 7.49 -22.36 27.35
N LEU A 212 7.58 -23.34 26.45
CA LEU A 212 7.09 -23.23 25.08
C LEU A 212 5.56 -23.29 25.03
N PRO A 213 4.92 -22.46 24.17
CA PRO A 213 3.50 -22.60 23.90
C PRO A 213 3.18 -23.99 23.30
N PRO A 214 1.98 -24.55 23.54
CA PRO A 214 1.58 -25.82 22.93
C PRO A 214 1.66 -25.78 21.40
N GLY A 215 2.32 -26.77 20.79
CA GLY A 215 2.48 -26.83 19.33
C GLY A 215 3.72 -26.14 18.78
N TYR A 216 4.67 -25.76 19.65
CA TYR A 216 5.93 -25.14 19.29
C TYR A 216 7.13 -25.94 19.81
N THR A 217 8.21 -25.93 19.03
CA THR A 217 9.53 -26.49 19.35
C THR A 217 10.61 -25.43 19.09
N PHE A 218 11.85 -25.71 19.49
CA PHE A 218 13.01 -24.95 19.03
C PHE A 218 13.53 -25.48 17.69
N ASP A 219 13.96 -24.57 16.82
CA ASP A 219 14.72 -24.88 15.61
C ASP A 219 16.23 -25.02 15.89
N LYS A 220 17.04 -25.37 14.88
CA LYS A 220 18.49 -25.60 15.04
C LYS A 220 19.32 -24.45 15.62
N TYR A 221 18.80 -23.20 15.67
CA TYR A 221 19.49 -22.08 16.34
C TYR A 221 18.76 -21.60 17.61
N GLY A 222 17.76 -22.35 18.07
CA GLY A 222 17.10 -22.17 19.35
C GLY A 222 15.86 -21.26 19.31
N LEU A 223 15.36 -20.81 18.15
CA LEU A 223 14.14 -20.00 18.10
C LEU A 223 12.87 -20.85 18.04
N LEU A 224 11.77 -20.27 18.53
CA LEU A 224 10.47 -20.94 18.59
C LEU A 224 9.88 -21.07 17.17
N VAL A 225 9.58 -22.30 16.76
CA VAL A 225 8.92 -22.64 15.49
C VAL A 225 7.74 -23.56 15.75
N GLN A 226 6.73 -23.52 14.88
CA GLN A 226 5.54 -24.37 15.01
C GLN A 226 5.84 -25.81 14.57
N ASP A 227 5.33 -26.81 15.29
CA ASP A 227 5.59 -28.25 15.09
C ASP A 227 5.28 -28.79 13.67
N SER A 228 4.54 -28.03 12.86
CA SER A 228 4.22 -28.38 11.46
C SER A 228 5.32 -28.04 10.45
N LEU A 229 6.40 -27.37 10.86
CA LEU A 229 7.54 -27.05 10.01
C LEU A 229 8.66 -28.10 10.18
N PRO A 230 9.40 -28.46 9.11
CA PRO A 230 10.51 -29.41 9.22
C PRO A 230 11.64 -28.80 10.06
N ALA A 231 11.72 -29.15 11.34
CA ALA A 231 12.80 -28.73 12.23
C ALA A 231 13.91 -29.79 12.26
N GLU A 232 15.14 -29.39 11.94
CA GLU A 232 16.32 -30.05 12.51
C GLU A 232 16.37 -29.66 14.00
N ILE A 233 16.47 -30.66 14.89
CA ILE A 233 16.23 -30.51 16.34
C ILE A 233 17.44 -29.83 17.02
N PHE A 234 17.17 -28.82 17.85
CA PHE A 234 18.15 -28.17 18.73
C PHE A 234 18.58 -29.07 19.90
N ASP A 235 19.88 -29.17 20.18
CA ASP A 235 20.40 -29.82 21.39
C ASP A 235 20.62 -28.79 22.52
N SER A 236 19.70 -28.77 23.48
CA SER A 236 19.72 -27.85 24.62
C SER A 236 20.86 -28.09 25.62
N SER A 237 21.64 -29.16 25.48
CA SER A 237 22.68 -29.56 26.44
C SER A 237 23.98 -28.75 26.36
N ALA A 238 24.17 -27.96 25.29
CA ALA A 238 25.38 -27.15 25.06
C ALA A 238 25.35 -25.78 25.77
N VAL A 239 24.18 -25.13 25.85
CA VAL A 239 24.04 -23.76 26.38
C VAL A 239 24.09 -23.73 27.92
N LEU A 240 23.66 -24.81 28.58
CA LEU A 240 23.59 -24.91 30.05
C LEU A 240 24.94 -25.20 30.74
N LYS A 241 26.06 -25.29 30.00
CA LYS A 241 27.37 -25.64 30.56
C LYS A 241 28.33 -24.47 30.80
N LEU A 242 27.92 -23.23 30.57
CA LEU A 242 28.83 -22.07 30.62
C LEU A 242 28.56 -21.07 31.76
N GLU A 243 27.69 -21.39 32.72
CA GLU A 243 27.47 -20.53 33.90
C GLU A 243 28.40 -20.86 35.08
N ASP A 244 29.38 -21.75 34.92
CA ASP A 244 30.22 -22.19 36.03
C ASP A 244 31.69 -22.37 35.62
N GLU A 245 32.35 -21.31 35.14
CA GLU A 245 33.80 -21.13 35.36
C GLU A 245 34.15 -19.63 35.43
N GLY A 246 34.65 -19.22 36.60
CA GLY A 246 35.10 -17.87 36.89
C GLY A 246 36.55 -17.60 36.47
N ASP A 247 36.78 -16.33 36.15
CA ASP A 247 37.99 -15.53 36.37
C ASP A 247 39.37 -16.19 36.14
N SER A 248 40.05 -15.84 35.03
CA SER A 248 41.50 -15.61 35.01
C SER A 248 41.98 -15.01 33.68
N THR A 249 42.90 -14.07 33.81
CA THR A 249 43.53 -13.20 32.82
C THR A 249 44.47 -13.87 31.80
N ASP A 250 44.64 -13.18 30.67
CA ASP A 250 45.88 -13.02 29.87
C ASP A 250 46.37 -14.19 28.99
N ARG A 251 46.38 -13.98 27.66
CA ARG A 251 47.59 -14.04 26.80
C ARG A 251 47.30 -13.89 25.30
N THR A 252 48.00 -12.94 24.70
CA THR A 252 48.32 -12.81 23.27
C THR A 252 49.17 -13.96 22.74
N ILE A 253 48.84 -14.56 21.59
CA ILE A 253 49.82 -15.26 20.71
C ILE A 253 49.44 -15.07 19.22
N ARG A 254 50.42 -14.69 18.41
CA ARG A 254 50.44 -14.56 16.94
C ARG A 254 50.39 -15.93 16.22
N PRO A 255 49.93 -16.01 14.96
CA PRO A 255 50.20 -17.17 14.11
C PRO A 255 51.55 -17.04 13.36
N PRO A 256 52.21 -18.18 13.02
CA PRO A 256 53.46 -18.22 12.27
C PRO A 256 53.24 -18.26 10.76
N ALA A 257 54.23 -17.75 10.03
CA ALA A 257 54.44 -17.98 8.60
C ALA A 257 55.07 -19.36 8.34
N VAL A 258 55.07 -19.82 7.07
CA VAL A 258 56.24 -20.30 6.29
C VAL A 258 55.81 -21.01 4.99
N ASP A 259 56.41 -20.53 3.88
CA ASP A 259 56.94 -21.12 2.63
C ASP A 259 56.21 -22.09 1.69
N ASP A 260 56.14 -21.63 0.43
CA ASP A 260 56.83 -22.13 -0.78
C ASP A 260 57.01 -23.65 -1.00
N THR A 261 56.60 -24.11 -2.18
CA THR A 261 57.54 -24.66 -3.18
C THR A 261 56.87 -24.94 -4.53
N SER A 262 57.73 -24.98 -5.53
CA SER A 262 57.62 -24.89 -6.98
C SER A 262 57.40 -26.24 -7.70
N GLY A 263 57.06 -26.17 -9.00
CA GLY A 263 57.68 -27.06 -9.98
C GLY A 263 56.84 -27.56 -11.16
N LEU A 264 57.31 -27.21 -12.38
CA LEU A 264 57.36 -28.02 -13.63
C LEU A 264 56.02 -28.22 -14.41
N ARG A 265 55.94 -28.27 -15.74
CA ARG A 265 56.79 -27.97 -16.92
C ARG A 265 55.92 -28.19 -18.18
N ASP A 266 56.17 -27.38 -19.21
CA ASP A 266 56.23 -27.63 -20.67
C ASP A 266 55.19 -28.49 -21.43
N ALA A 267 54.58 -27.88 -22.46
CA ALA A 267 54.60 -28.24 -23.91
C ALA A 267 53.37 -27.58 -24.59
N ALA A 268 53.46 -26.49 -25.37
CA ALA A 268 54.09 -26.27 -26.68
C ALA A 268 53.44 -27.00 -27.86
N ALA A 269 53.19 -26.21 -28.93
CA ALA A 269 52.96 -26.55 -30.35
C ALA A 269 51.51 -26.87 -30.79
N ASP A 270 50.96 -26.37 -31.91
CA ASP A 270 51.33 -25.34 -32.89
C ASP A 270 50.24 -25.31 -34.01
N PHE A 271 50.13 -24.18 -34.75
CA PHE A 271 49.54 -23.97 -36.09
C PHE A 271 48.08 -24.41 -36.41
N GLY A 272 47.26 -23.68 -37.17
CA GLY A 272 47.47 -22.48 -37.98
C GLY A 272 46.19 -22.08 -38.75
N SER A 273 45.93 -20.77 -38.75
CA SER A 273 45.50 -19.87 -39.83
C SER A 273 44.44 -20.25 -40.90
N ALA A 274 43.45 -19.34 -40.99
CA ALA A 274 42.95 -18.62 -42.19
C ALA A 274 42.20 -19.42 -43.29
N SER A 275 41.20 -18.92 -44.04
CA SER A 275 40.68 -17.61 -44.47
C SER A 275 39.28 -17.87 -45.08
N CYS A 276 38.21 -17.13 -44.79
CA CYS A 276 37.74 -15.86 -45.39
C CYS A 276 36.81 -16.00 -46.64
N VAL A 277 35.83 -15.09 -46.71
CA VAL A 277 35.04 -14.61 -47.89
C VAL A 277 33.87 -15.52 -48.34
N ASP A 278 32.62 -15.12 -48.58
CA ASP A 278 31.80 -13.91 -48.36
C ASP A 278 30.34 -14.17 -48.86
N GLU A 279 29.42 -13.32 -48.41
CA GLU A 279 28.25 -12.77 -49.11
C GLU A 279 27.02 -13.60 -49.59
N ARG A 280 25.86 -13.14 -49.08
CA ARG A 280 24.56 -12.81 -49.72
C ARG A 280 23.34 -13.75 -49.59
N ILE A 281 22.43 -13.30 -48.71
CA ILE A 281 21.04 -12.86 -48.96
C ILE A 281 20.25 -13.64 -50.02
N LEU A 282 19.17 -14.33 -49.59
CA LEU A 282 17.78 -14.04 -50.00
C LEU A 282 16.74 -14.95 -49.30
N ALA A 283 15.67 -14.29 -48.86
CA ALA A 283 14.28 -14.73 -48.83
C ALA A 283 13.85 -15.90 -47.92
N LEU A 284 13.16 -15.49 -46.85
CA LEU A 284 12.13 -16.25 -46.13
C LEU A 284 11.07 -16.79 -47.11
N THR A 285 10.73 -18.08 -46.99
CA THR A 285 9.41 -18.60 -47.35
C THR A 285 8.89 -19.51 -46.25
N ALA A 286 7.57 -19.50 -46.11
CA ALA A 286 6.80 -20.16 -45.07
C ALA A 286 6.63 -21.66 -45.38
N ASP A 287 7.26 -22.54 -44.60
CA ASP A 287 6.92 -23.98 -44.61
C ASP A 287 7.24 -24.79 -43.32
N ASP A 288 7.68 -24.18 -42.21
CA ASP A 288 8.12 -24.95 -41.02
C ASP A 288 7.08 -25.12 -39.90
N PHE A 289 5.80 -25.35 -40.23
CA PHE A 289 4.80 -25.76 -39.22
C PHE A 289 4.07 -27.05 -39.64
N LYS A 290 4.80 -28.17 -39.57
CA LYS A 290 4.22 -29.49 -39.37
C LYS A 290 5.11 -30.24 -38.41
N ASP A 291 4.67 -30.31 -37.16
CA ASP A 291 4.81 -31.46 -36.27
C ASP A 291 4.21 -31.07 -34.92
N PHE A 292 3.00 -31.55 -34.62
CA PHE A 292 2.61 -31.99 -33.29
C PHE A 292 1.28 -32.74 -33.40
N ASP A 293 1.43 -34.06 -33.49
CA ASP A 293 0.39 -35.08 -33.38
C ASP A 293 -0.01 -35.24 -31.91
N PHE A 294 -1.31 -35.19 -31.62
CA PHE A 294 -1.85 -35.58 -30.31
C PHE A 294 -3.02 -36.55 -30.53
N GLY A 295 -2.71 -37.85 -30.40
CA GLY A 295 -3.71 -38.91 -30.29
C GLY A 295 -4.53 -38.81 -28.99
N PRO A 296 -5.82 -39.22 -29.00
CA PRO A 296 -6.71 -39.05 -27.86
C PRO A 296 -6.68 -40.26 -26.91
N LYS A 297 -6.67 -40.01 -25.60
CA LYS A 297 -7.09 -40.99 -24.59
C LYS A 297 -8.49 -40.66 -24.10
N GLN A 298 -9.44 -41.53 -24.48
CA GLN A 298 -10.76 -41.66 -23.89
C GLN A 298 -10.67 -42.15 -22.44
N ILE A 299 -11.45 -41.55 -21.54
CA ILE A 299 -12.14 -42.25 -20.46
C ILE A 299 -13.55 -41.67 -20.42
N GLY A 300 -14.54 -42.51 -20.77
CA GLY A 300 -15.95 -42.13 -20.81
C GLY A 300 -16.63 -42.32 -19.45
N TYR A 301 -17.72 -41.57 -19.25
CA TYR A 301 -18.88 -42.04 -18.48
C TYR A 301 -20.16 -41.41 -19.03
N GLY A 302 -21.05 -42.31 -19.43
CA GLY A 302 -22.52 -42.25 -19.57
C GLY A 302 -23.25 -40.91 -19.72
N SER A 303 -23.79 -40.70 -20.92
CA SER A 303 -24.99 -39.89 -21.16
C SER A 303 -26.25 -40.72 -20.87
N ALA A 304 -27.29 -40.07 -20.32
CA ALA A 304 -28.68 -40.43 -20.59
C ALA A 304 -29.50 -39.16 -20.80
N HIS A 305 -30.00 -39.05 -22.04
CA HIS A 305 -31.03 -38.14 -22.57
C HIS A 305 -32.31 -38.11 -21.71
N ILE A 306 -33.14 -37.05 -21.73
CA ILE A 306 -34.25 -36.84 -22.70
C ILE A 306 -34.67 -35.36 -22.61
N THR A 307 -34.52 -34.51 -23.65
CA THR A 307 -35.38 -34.22 -24.83
C THR A 307 -36.60 -33.30 -24.59
N ALA A 308 -36.64 -32.24 -25.42
CA ALA A 308 -37.79 -31.41 -25.89
C ALA A 308 -38.50 -30.50 -24.86
N GLY A 309 -38.87 -29.25 -25.16
CA GLY A 309 -39.00 -28.55 -26.43
C GLY A 309 -40.42 -27.97 -26.57
N LEU A 310 -40.51 -26.72 -27.06
CA LEU A 310 -41.70 -25.96 -27.53
C LEU A 310 -42.50 -25.25 -26.42
N SER A 311 -42.70 -23.91 -26.42
CA SER A 311 -43.12 -22.90 -27.42
C SER A 311 -44.62 -22.55 -27.30
N GLY A 312 -44.89 -21.24 -27.18
CA GLY A 312 -46.20 -20.58 -27.37
C GLY A 312 -47.13 -20.60 -26.15
N THR A 313 -47.94 -19.59 -25.82
CA THR A 313 -48.28 -18.33 -26.48
C THR A 313 -49.14 -17.50 -25.51
N LEU A 314 -49.12 -16.18 -25.70
CA LEU A 314 -50.03 -15.11 -25.25
C LEU A 314 -51.38 -15.45 -24.58
N GLY A 315 -51.74 -14.66 -23.55
CA GLY A 315 -53.13 -14.47 -23.09
C GLY A 315 -53.28 -13.40 -21.99
N HIS A 316 -54.19 -12.44 -22.22
CA HIS A 316 -54.52 -11.22 -21.45
C HIS A 316 -54.91 -11.36 -19.95
N ILE A 317 -54.41 -10.43 -19.11
CA ILE A 317 -55.04 -9.43 -18.18
C ILE A 317 -56.60 -9.53 -17.99
N PRO A 318 -57.31 -9.21 -16.85
CA PRO A 318 -56.99 -8.33 -15.67
C PRO A 318 -57.54 -8.71 -14.25
N ARG A 319 -57.10 -7.89 -13.27
CA ARG A 319 -57.77 -7.26 -12.08
C ARG A 319 -58.54 -8.06 -10.99
N ASP A 320 -58.10 -7.72 -9.77
CA ASP A 320 -58.86 -7.27 -8.59
C ASP A 320 -59.40 -8.24 -7.51
N THR A 321 -59.04 -7.82 -6.28
CA THR A 321 -59.81 -7.79 -5.03
C THR A 321 -59.83 -8.99 -4.06
N LEU A 322 -59.32 -8.69 -2.85
CA LEU A 322 -59.92 -8.89 -1.52
C LEU A 322 -60.28 -10.32 -1.07
N LEU A 323 -59.70 -10.81 0.03
CA LEU A 323 -60.31 -10.74 1.38
C LEU A 323 -59.57 -11.57 2.44
N ARG A 324 -59.65 -11.01 3.65
CA ARG A 324 -59.36 -11.54 5.00
C ARG A 324 -59.81 -12.99 5.25
N ARG A 325 -59.09 -13.70 6.14
CA ARG A 325 -59.58 -14.33 7.39
C ARG A 325 -58.42 -15.05 8.10
N SER A 326 -58.03 -14.61 9.31
CA SER A 326 -58.50 -15.04 10.64
C SER A 326 -57.64 -16.16 11.23
N LEU A 327 -56.86 -15.91 12.30
CA LEU A 327 -57.24 -15.85 13.73
C LEU A 327 -57.97 -17.09 14.27
N ARG A 328 -57.32 -17.76 15.24
CA ARG A 328 -57.85 -18.29 16.52
C ARG A 328 -56.62 -18.54 17.44
N LYS A 329 -56.47 -17.81 18.56
CA LYS A 329 -57.01 -18.06 19.94
C LYS A 329 -56.54 -19.42 20.49
N ALA A 330 -55.95 -19.53 21.68
CA ALA A 330 -56.44 -19.13 23.01
C ALA A 330 -55.28 -19.13 24.04
N THR A 331 -55.05 -18.12 24.92
CA THR A 331 -55.67 -17.82 26.26
C THR A 331 -55.56 -18.99 27.28
N VAL A 332 -55.18 -18.87 28.57
CA VAL A 332 -55.24 -17.76 29.55
C VAL A 332 -54.54 -18.14 30.90
N LYS A 333 -53.76 -17.21 31.50
CA LYS A 333 -53.70 -16.71 32.92
C LYS A 333 -53.48 -17.65 34.15
N PRO A 334 -53.32 -17.14 35.40
CA PRO A 334 -52.42 -16.09 35.93
C PRO A 334 -51.87 -16.43 37.36
N THR A 335 -51.06 -15.56 37.98
CA THR A 335 -51.35 -14.92 39.30
C THR A 335 -50.25 -13.92 39.71
N ASP A 336 -50.72 -12.77 40.20
CA ASP A 336 -50.00 -11.63 40.79
C ASP A 336 -49.34 -11.95 42.15
N SER A 337 -48.28 -11.21 42.50
CA SER A 337 -48.29 -10.25 43.63
C SER A 337 -46.87 -9.72 43.94
N THR A 338 -46.69 -8.41 43.86
CA THR A 338 -45.64 -7.59 44.55
C THR A 338 -46.09 -7.31 46.01
N PRO A 339 -45.42 -6.50 46.87
CA PRO A 339 -44.15 -5.75 46.76
C PRO A 339 -43.24 -5.79 48.04
N ASP A 340 -42.18 -4.97 47.99
CA ASP A 340 -41.54 -4.18 49.09
C ASP A 340 -40.16 -4.56 49.68
N GLU A 341 -39.31 -3.53 49.62
CA GLU A 341 -38.37 -2.99 50.63
C GLU A 341 -37.02 -3.68 50.97
N ASP A 342 -35.95 -3.00 50.51
CA ASP A 342 -34.98 -2.27 51.34
C ASP A 342 -33.62 -2.90 51.73
N THR A 343 -32.61 -2.00 51.73
CA THR A 343 -31.27 -2.05 52.36
C THR A 343 -30.11 -2.91 51.80
N GLY A 344 -29.08 -2.20 51.31
CA GLY A 344 -27.76 -2.12 51.98
C GLY A 344 -26.72 -3.25 51.82
N GLY A 345 -25.56 -2.89 51.24
CA GLY A 345 -24.26 -3.16 51.87
C GLY A 345 -23.38 -4.31 51.36
N THR A 346 -22.33 -3.92 50.62
CA THR A 346 -20.90 -4.29 50.78
C THR A 346 -20.38 -5.74 50.83
N GLN A 347 -19.25 -5.92 50.13
CA GLN A 347 -18.11 -6.86 50.33
C GLN A 347 -18.07 -8.18 49.53
N THR A 348 -17.07 -8.23 48.64
CA THR A 348 -16.27 -9.39 48.20
C THR A 348 -15.45 -10.01 49.36
N PRO A 349 -14.68 -11.11 49.22
CA PRO A 349 -14.42 -12.02 48.09
C PRO A 349 -14.39 -13.54 48.44
N ALA A 350 -14.11 -14.34 47.39
CA ALA A 350 -13.14 -15.46 47.36
C ALA A 350 -13.66 -16.92 47.26
N SER A 351 -13.20 -17.55 46.16
CA SER A 351 -12.78 -18.97 46.04
C SER A 351 -13.91 -20.02 46.12
N SER A 352 -13.94 -21.15 45.40
CA SER A 352 -12.94 -21.92 44.67
C SER A 352 -13.64 -23.05 43.88
N ALA A 353 -12.93 -23.57 42.87
CA ALA A 353 -12.87 -24.97 42.43
C ALA A 353 -14.09 -25.67 41.78
N GLY A 354 -13.79 -26.40 40.69
CA GLY A 354 -14.61 -27.49 40.15
C GLY A 354 -14.68 -27.51 38.62
N THR A 355 -13.60 -27.72 37.87
CA THR A 355 -13.19 -29.00 37.23
C THR A 355 -14.21 -29.73 36.33
N ASN A 356 -13.65 -30.23 35.22
CA ASN A 356 -14.13 -31.23 34.25
C ASN A 356 -14.98 -30.69 33.08
N GLY A 357 -14.67 -30.95 31.80
CA GLY A 357 -13.76 -31.93 31.20
C GLY A 357 -14.45 -32.64 30.03
N ASN A 358 -13.67 -32.92 28.98
CA ASN A 358 -13.95 -33.69 27.75
C ASN A 358 -14.59 -32.95 26.56
N SER A 359 -13.90 -32.75 25.42
CA SER A 359 -13.28 -33.71 24.47
C SER A 359 -14.37 -34.56 23.75
N ARG A 360 -14.47 -34.71 22.42
CA ARG A 360 -13.50 -34.82 21.32
C ARG A 360 -14.29 -34.82 19.95
N PRO A 361 -13.71 -35.11 18.75
CA PRO A 361 -13.78 -34.22 17.58
C PRO A 361 -14.46 -34.83 16.33
N ARG A 362 -14.60 -34.05 15.26
CA ARG A 362 -14.72 -34.61 13.90
C ARG A 362 -13.74 -33.96 12.92
N ARG A 363 -13.08 -34.86 12.20
CA ARG A 363 -11.94 -34.72 11.29
C ARG A 363 -12.51 -34.76 9.87
N SER A 364 -12.16 -33.80 9.01
CA SER A 364 -12.10 -34.07 7.56
C SER A 364 -11.06 -33.18 6.90
N THR A 365 -10.07 -33.86 6.36
CA THR A 365 -8.95 -33.39 5.56
C THR A 365 -9.37 -32.98 4.15
N ALA A 366 -8.88 -31.86 3.65
CA ALA A 366 -8.71 -31.63 2.22
C ALA A 366 -7.42 -30.82 2.00
N LYS A 367 -6.39 -31.51 1.48
CA LYS A 367 -5.14 -30.91 1.02
C LYS A 367 -5.38 -30.32 -0.37
N GLY A 368 -5.08 -29.04 -0.55
CA GLY A 368 -5.00 -28.39 -1.86
C GLY A 368 -3.63 -27.74 -2.02
N ASN A 369 -2.84 -28.24 -2.96
CA ASN A 369 -1.54 -27.69 -3.35
C ASN A 369 -1.73 -26.33 -4.06
N ALA A 370 -1.30 -25.24 -3.44
CA ALA A 370 -1.17 -23.94 -4.11
C ALA A 370 0.29 -23.72 -4.52
N LYS A 371 0.53 -23.54 -5.82
CA LYS A 371 1.85 -23.20 -6.39
C LYS A 371 2.18 -21.74 -6.06
N SER A 372 3.38 -21.50 -5.53
CA SER A 372 3.94 -20.15 -5.33
C SER A 372 3.97 -19.41 -6.67
N THR A 373 3.31 -18.25 -6.73
CA THR A 373 3.24 -17.40 -7.93
C THR A 373 4.06 -16.15 -7.64
N THR A 374 5.27 -16.07 -8.17
CA THR A 374 6.12 -14.89 -8.10
C THR A 374 5.47 -13.72 -8.85
N LEU A 375 5.41 -12.53 -8.24
CA LEU A 375 4.86 -11.32 -8.85
C LEU A 375 5.64 -10.97 -10.12
N ASN A 376 4.97 -10.99 -11.29
CA ASN A 376 5.57 -10.59 -12.55
C ASN A 376 4.88 -9.32 -13.09
N MET A 377 5.31 -8.15 -12.61
CA MET A 377 4.78 -6.85 -13.04
C MET A 377 4.93 -6.63 -14.55
N GLY A 378 6.00 -7.18 -15.15
CA GLY A 378 6.24 -7.13 -16.59
C GLY A 378 5.18 -7.86 -17.41
N ARG A 379 4.66 -8.98 -16.90
CA ARG A 379 3.55 -9.73 -17.52
C ARG A 379 2.26 -8.92 -17.52
N LEU A 380 1.94 -8.27 -16.41
CA LEU A 380 0.76 -7.40 -16.32
C LEU A 380 0.88 -6.22 -17.28
N ARG A 381 2.04 -5.54 -17.34
CA ARG A 381 2.29 -4.47 -18.33
C ARG A 381 2.10 -4.96 -19.78
N LYS A 382 2.58 -6.15 -20.12
CA LYS A 382 2.36 -6.76 -21.46
C LYS A 382 0.87 -7.05 -21.75
N LEU A 383 0.10 -7.46 -20.75
CA LEU A 383 -1.34 -7.69 -20.89
C LEU A 383 -2.12 -6.38 -21.05
N LEU A 384 -1.73 -5.31 -20.34
CA LEU A 384 -2.36 -4.00 -20.46
C LEU A 384 -2.22 -3.43 -21.88
N ASN A 385 -1.09 -3.67 -22.55
CA ASN A 385 -0.89 -3.28 -23.96
C ASN A 385 -1.84 -3.99 -24.95
N LYS A 386 -2.52 -5.07 -24.52
CA LYS A 386 -3.52 -5.79 -25.34
C LYS A 386 -4.95 -5.29 -25.10
N LEU A 387 -5.18 -4.49 -24.06
CA LEU A 387 -6.44 -3.77 -23.94
C LEU A 387 -6.47 -2.72 -25.05
N PRO A 388 -7.59 -2.53 -25.75
CA PRO A 388 -7.69 -1.44 -26.72
C PRO A 388 -7.38 -0.14 -25.98
N SER A 389 -6.37 0.59 -26.46
CA SER A 389 -6.19 1.97 -26.05
C SER A 389 -7.50 2.67 -26.38
N THR A 390 -8.18 3.21 -25.36
CA THR A 390 -9.14 4.29 -25.59
C THR A 390 -8.32 5.38 -26.25
N GLY A 391 -8.42 5.46 -27.59
CA GLY A 391 -7.34 5.94 -28.45
C GLY A 391 -6.76 7.28 -28.02
N PHE A 392 -5.43 7.41 -28.06
CA PHE A 392 -4.70 8.39 -28.85
C PHE A 392 -3.20 8.35 -28.51
N SER A 393 -2.39 8.15 -29.55
CA SER A 393 -0.96 8.46 -29.58
C SER A 393 -0.80 9.93 -29.97
N SER A 394 -0.17 10.75 -29.12
CA SER A 394 0.04 12.18 -29.36
C SER A 394 1.44 12.44 -29.92
N THR A 395 1.55 12.70 -31.23
CA THR A 395 2.66 13.42 -31.85
C THR A 395 2.13 14.73 -32.44
N TYR A 396 2.47 15.88 -31.86
CA TYR A 396 2.04 17.18 -32.35
C TYR A 396 3.11 17.83 -33.25
N LYS A 397 2.71 18.20 -34.47
CA LYS A 397 3.38 19.22 -35.32
C LYS A 397 2.41 20.39 -35.54
N THR A 398 2.98 21.59 -35.62
CA THR A 398 2.34 22.90 -35.46
C THR A 398 1.90 23.58 -36.76
N SER A 399 0.90 24.48 -36.61
CA SER A 399 0.58 25.71 -37.40
C SER A 399 -0.25 25.61 -38.71
N PRO A 400 -0.87 26.73 -39.20
CA PRO A 400 -1.77 27.71 -38.53
C PRO A 400 -2.95 28.19 -39.45
N MET A 401 -3.71 29.22 -38.98
CA MET A 401 -4.67 30.13 -39.69
C MET A 401 -6.18 29.76 -39.60
N VAL A 402 -7.19 30.57 -39.22
CA VAL A 402 -7.58 32.03 -39.13
C VAL A 402 -9.05 32.12 -39.70
N PRO A 403 -9.92 33.10 -39.37
CA PRO A 403 -11.03 32.91 -38.43
C PRO A 403 -12.39 33.20 -39.10
N CYS A 404 -13.52 33.12 -38.39
CA CYS A 404 -14.70 33.86 -38.83
C CYS A 404 -15.55 34.39 -37.66
N LYS A 405 -16.04 35.62 -37.86
CA LYS A 405 -16.69 36.54 -36.92
C LYS A 405 -18.21 36.54 -37.12
N ARG A 406 -18.88 37.10 -36.10
CA ARG A 406 -20.19 37.80 -36.10
C ARG A 406 -21.43 36.88 -36.22
N GLN A 407 -22.58 37.15 -35.59
CA GLN A 407 -23.16 38.44 -35.20
C GLN A 407 -24.27 38.27 -34.14
N ARG A 408 -24.43 39.29 -33.29
CA ARG A 408 -25.54 39.52 -32.34
C ARG A 408 -26.85 39.88 -33.06
N ALA A 409 -27.98 39.65 -32.39
CA ALA A 409 -28.97 40.68 -31.96
C ALA A 409 -30.23 40.00 -31.41
N ASN A 410 -30.61 40.29 -30.16
CA ASN A 410 -31.78 41.11 -29.73
C ASN A 410 -33.13 40.38 -29.96
N SER A 411 -34.04 40.22 -29.00
CA SER A 411 -34.69 41.29 -28.24
C SER A 411 -35.57 40.71 -27.11
N LEU A 412 -35.64 41.42 -25.98
CA LEU A 412 -36.73 41.44 -24.98
C LEU A 412 -37.98 42.17 -25.59
N PRO A 413 -39.12 42.47 -24.90
CA PRO A 413 -39.40 42.40 -23.45
C PRO A 413 -40.85 42.01 -23.05
N GLY A 414 -41.13 42.16 -21.75
CA GLY A 414 -42.47 42.35 -21.18
C GLY A 414 -42.80 41.28 -20.14
N ASP A 415 -43.38 41.55 -18.97
CA ASP A 415 -43.57 42.77 -18.19
C ASP A 415 -44.01 42.28 -16.78
N MET A 416 -43.91 43.11 -15.73
CA MET A 416 -44.17 42.71 -14.34
C MET A 416 -45.67 42.59 -13.99
N PRO A 417 -46.04 42.12 -12.77
CA PRO A 417 -46.26 43.11 -11.72
C PRO A 417 -45.80 42.71 -10.30
N LYS A 418 -45.66 43.78 -9.52
CA LYS A 418 -45.18 43.92 -8.14
C LYS A 418 -46.21 43.46 -7.09
N GLY A 419 -45.70 43.03 -5.94
CA GLY A 419 -46.46 42.99 -4.68
C GLY A 419 -45.54 43.38 -3.50
N HIS A 420 -45.87 44.48 -2.83
CA HIS A 420 -45.21 44.99 -1.63
C HIS A 420 -45.83 44.40 -0.35
N SER A 421 -45.05 44.15 0.70
CA SER A 421 -45.25 44.78 2.02
C SER A 421 -44.19 44.35 3.06
N ASN A 422 -43.97 45.25 4.02
CA ASN A 422 -42.84 45.42 4.93
C ASN A 422 -42.94 44.64 6.26
N GLY A 423 -41.78 44.44 6.91
CA GLY A 423 -41.66 44.41 8.39
C GLY A 423 -40.42 43.69 8.94
N GLY A 424 -39.31 44.41 9.20
CA GLY A 424 -38.24 43.99 10.14
C GLY A 424 -38.47 44.55 11.56
N PRO A 425 -37.55 44.49 12.57
CA PRO A 425 -36.10 44.14 12.59
C PRO A 425 -35.71 43.20 13.80
N PRO A 426 -34.45 43.03 14.31
CA PRO A 426 -33.15 43.58 13.90
C PRO A 426 -31.98 42.58 13.71
N THR A 427 -30.99 43.13 13.02
CA THR A 427 -29.66 42.66 12.59
C THR A 427 -28.71 42.17 13.69
N ALA A 428 -28.22 40.94 13.51
CA ALA A 428 -26.83 40.55 13.80
C ALA A 428 -26.15 40.30 12.45
N GLN A 429 -24.98 40.92 12.24
CA GLN A 429 -24.22 40.80 10.99
C GLN A 429 -23.61 39.40 10.88
N GLY A 430 -24.36 38.49 10.27
CA GLY A 430 -23.86 37.26 9.68
C GLY A 430 -23.90 37.42 8.16
N THR A 431 -22.80 37.11 7.48
CA THR A 431 -22.76 36.97 6.04
C THR A 431 -23.69 35.82 5.64
N GLU A 432 -24.88 36.17 5.16
CA GLU A 432 -25.90 35.23 4.68
C GLU A 432 -25.41 34.47 3.43
N ASN A 433 -24.84 33.29 3.63
CA ASN A 433 -24.87 32.23 2.63
C ASN A 433 -26.20 31.46 2.77
N VAL A 434 -27.26 31.98 2.14
CA VAL A 434 -28.50 31.23 1.94
C VAL A 434 -28.22 30.08 0.96
N PRO A 435 -28.73 28.85 1.19
CA PRO A 435 -28.59 27.76 0.22
C PRO A 435 -29.39 28.11 -1.04
N GLY A 436 -28.67 28.51 -2.08
CA GLY A 436 -29.24 28.65 -3.41
C GLY A 436 -29.84 27.31 -3.85
N LYS A 437 -31.08 27.37 -4.34
CA LYS A 437 -31.81 26.28 -4.98
C LYS A 437 -30.88 25.33 -5.76
N ALA A 438 -31.01 24.03 -5.49
CA ALA A 438 -30.57 22.95 -6.38
C ALA A 438 -31.04 23.26 -7.80
N GLY A 439 -30.13 23.71 -8.67
CA GLY A 439 -30.52 24.28 -9.94
C GLY A 439 -29.45 25.11 -10.61
N ARG A 440 -28.28 24.51 -10.86
CA ARG A 440 -27.49 24.72 -12.08
C ARG A 440 -26.46 23.59 -12.16
N ASN A 441 -26.65 22.68 -13.11
CA ASN A 441 -25.64 21.74 -13.59
C ASN A 441 -24.54 22.53 -14.32
N GLY A 442 -23.84 23.40 -13.61
CA GLY A 442 -22.70 24.16 -14.12
C GLY A 442 -21.41 23.55 -13.59
N SER A 443 -20.34 23.69 -14.36
CA SER A 443 -19.01 23.37 -13.87
C SER A 443 -18.71 24.20 -12.60
N PRO A 444 -18.03 23.62 -11.60
CA PRO A 444 -17.67 24.34 -10.37
C PRO A 444 -16.92 25.64 -10.69
N ILE A 445 -17.29 26.73 -10.02
CA ILE A 445 -16.65 28.04 -10.19
C ILE A 445 -15.69 28.28 -9.02
N CYS A 446 -14.40 28.40 -9.32
CA CYS A 446 -13.39 28.82 -8.34
C CYS A 446 -13.59 30.31 -8.01
N ASN A 447 -13.82 30.63 -6.74
CA ASN A 447 -13.90 32.03 -6.30
C ASN A 447 -12.50 32.50 -5.89
N MET A 448 -11.72 32.95 -6.88
CA MET A 448 -10.31 33.27 -6.66
C MET A 448 -10.06 34.29 -5.55
N GLU A 449 -10.97 35.26 -5.36
CA GLU A 449 -10.86 36.29 -4.32
C GLU A 449 -11.09 35.69 -2.93
N ALA A 450 -12.22 35.01 -2.73
CA ALA A 450 -12.53 34.37 -1.43
C ALA A 450 -11.49 33.28 -1.07
N ASP A 451 -11.02 32.53 -2.06
CA ASP A 451 -10.00 31.51 -1.86
C ASP A 451 -8.66 32.14 -1.44
N GLN A 452 -8.32 33.32 -2.00
CA GLN A 452 -7.12 34.06 -1.63
C GLN A 452 -7.22 34.68 -0.23
N GLU A 453 -8.40 35.14 0.17
CA GLU A 453 -8.66 35.59 1.55
C GLU A 453 -8.47 34.43 2.53
N TYR A 454 -9.07 33.28 2.25
CA TYR A 454 -8.92 32.06 3.06
C TYR A 454 -7.45 31.60 3.15
N LEU A 455 -6.72 31.64 2.02
CA LEU A 455 -5.28 31.34 2.00
C LEU A 455 -4.48 32.35 2.86
N SER A 456 -4.85 33.62 2.85
CA SER A 456 -4.17 34.66 3.63
C SER A 456 -4.38 34.47 5.13
N GLU A 457 -5.60 34.10 5.52
CA GLU A 457 -5.96 33.78 6.92
C GLU A 457 -5.14 32.61 7.45
N ILE A 458 -5.09 31.47 6.73
CA ILE A 458 -4.34 30.31 7.18
C ILE A 458 -2.82 30.56 7.23
N ILE A 459 -2.29 31.41 6.34
CA ILE A 459 -0.87 31.79 6.38
C ILE A 459 -0.54 32.50 7.69
N LEU A 460 -1.42 33.38 8.19
CA LEU A 460 -1.24 34.06 9.47
C LEU A 460 -1.32 33.06 10.63
N GLU A 461 -2.30 32.17 10.64
CA GLU A 461 -2.44 31.14 11.68
C GLU A 461 -1.22 30.21 11.75
N LEU A 462 -0.67 29.80 10.61
CA LEU A 462 0.55 28.96 10.57
C LEU A 462 1.81 29.72 11.00
N GLN A 463 1.91 31.02 10.72
CA GLN A 463 3.00 31.86 11.21
C GLN A 463 2.97 31.98 12.74
N GLU A 464 1.79 32.15 13.32
CA GLU A 464 1.60 32.13 14.77
C GLU A 464 2.00 30.78 15.36
N LYS A 465 1.59 29.66 14.73
CA LYS A 465 1.96 28.31 15.18
C LYS A 465 3.47 28.07 15.18
N LEU A 466 4.20 28.65 14.25
CA LEU A 466 5.67 28.55 14.19
C LEU A 466 6.39 29.39 15.26
N ALA A 467 5.70 30.33 15.91
CA ALA A 467 6.24 31.08 17.04
C ALA A 467 6.16 30.29 18.37
N GLU A 468 5.39 29.19 18.41
CA GLU A 468 5.27 28.31 19.58
C GLU A 468 6.52 27.41 19.77
N ALA A 469 6.54 26.64 20.86
CA ALA A 469 7.66 25.77 21.20
C ALA A 469 7.96 24.73 20.09
N PRO A 470 9.23 24.57 19.67
CA PRO A 470 9.60 23.53 18.71
C PRO A 470 9.40 22.14 19.35
N ASN A 471 9.05 21.14 18.53
CA ASN A 471 8.86 19.70 18.81
C ASN A 471 7.42 19.16 18.84
N SER A 472 6.40 19.97 18.53
CA SER A 472 5.02 19.47 18.33
C SER A 472 4.74 19.08 16.88
N ARG A 473 3.83 18.13 16.64
CA ARG A 473 3.40 17.77 15.28
C ARG A 473 2.82 18.96 14.51
N GLY A 474 2.08 19.83 15.21
CA GLY A 474 1.55 21.07 14.67
C GLY A 474 2.66 22.00 14.18
N TYR A 475 3.73 22.16 14.96
CA TYR A 475 4.91 22.93 14.55
C TYR A 475 5.56 22.35 13.29
N HIS A 476 5.78 21.03 13.23
CA HIS A 476 6.37 20.38 12.07
C HIS A 476 5.50 20.51 10.82
N THR A 477 4.19 20.33 10.96
CA THR A 477 3.21 20.51 9.88
C THR A 477 3.24 21.94 9.35
N ALA A 478 3.21 22.94 10.25
CA ALA A 478 3.30 24.34 9.88
C ALA A 478 4.63 24.67 9.17
N ARG A 479 5.75 24.11 9.65
CA ARG A 479 7.09 24.30 9.08
C ARG A 479 7.19 23.78 7.64
N THR A 480 6.51 22.68 7.35
CA THR A 480 6.46 22.08 6.00
C THR A 480 5.46 22.79 5.09
N LEU A 481 4.28 23.13 5.61
CA LEU A 481 3.17 23.64 4.82
C LEU A 481 3.27 25.14 4.52
N LEU A 482 3.75 25.96 5.46
CA LEU A 482 3.80 27.42 5.28
C LEU A 482 4.64 27.87 4.06
N PRO A 483 5.86 27.34 3.81
CA PRO A 483 6.62 27.70 2.61
C PRO A 483 5.91 27.36 1.30
N ILE A 484 5.08 26.31 1.30
CA ILE A 484 4.28 25.90 0.15
C ILE A 484 3.14 26.88 -0.05
N LEU A 485 2.37 27.19 1.00
CA LEU A 485 1.22 28.10 0.91
C LEU A 485 1.63 29.52 0.51
N LEU A 486 2.80 30.00 0.95
CA LEU A 486 3.36 31.29 0.55
C LEU A 486 3.70 31.39 -0.96
N ARG A 487 3.85 30.26 -1.66
CA ARG A 487 4.29 30.19 -3.06
C ARG A 487 3.26 29.57 -4.00
N CYS A 488 2.24 28.92 -3.46
CA CYS A 488 1.20 28.28 -4.26
C CYS A 488 0.37 29.33 -5.01
N THR A 489 -0.22 28.92 -6.12
CA THR A 489 -1.09 29.79 -6.94
C THR A 489 -2.39 29.09 -7.26
N HIS A 490 -3.40 29.84 -7.69
CA HIS A 490 -4.61 29.27 -8.27
C HIS A 490 -4.29 28.35 -9.47
N PRO A 491 -5.04 27.24 -9.66
CA PRO A 491 -4.87 26.35 -10.79
C PRO A 491 -5.37 26.99 -12.08
N ASN A 492 -4.70 26.70 -13.19
CA ASN A 492 -5.29 26.95 -14.50
C ASN A 492 -6.33 25.86 -14.83
N THR A 493 -7.58 26.27 -15.09
CA THR A 493 -8.68 25.38 -15.48
C THR A 493 -9.04 25.45 -16.97
N ASP A 494 -8.48 26.40 -17.73
CA ASP A 494 -8.77 26.60 -19.16
C ASP A 494 -7.51 26.34 -20.00
N ALA A 495 -7.60 25.37 -20.91
CA ALA A 495 -6.53 25.03 -21.84
C ALA A 495 -6.10 26.21 -22.73
N LYS A 496 -6.95 27.24 -22.91
CA LYS A 496 -6.60 28.47 -23.63
C LYS A 496 -5.57 29.33 -22.89
N ASN A 497 -5.50 29.21 -21.57
CA ASN A 497 -4.57 29.97 -20.72
C ASN A 497 -3.26 29.22 -20.46
N GLY A 498 -3.07 28.05 -21.09
CA GLY A 498 -1.86 27.24 -20.97
C GLY A 498 -2.16 25.82 -20.49
N ILE A 499 -1.20 25.21 -19.81
CA ILE A 499 -1.32 23.85 -19.28
C ILE A 499 -2.38 23.84 -18.17
N VAL A 500 -3.32 22.91 -18.25
CA VAL A 500 -4.38 22.74 -17.25
C VAL A 500 -3.84 22.02 -16.02
N ASP A 501 -4.04 22.64 -14.86
CA ASP A 501 -3.65 22.14 -13.52
C ASP A 501 -4.81 21.44 -12.79
N LEU A 502 -6.06 21.71 -13.18
CA LEU A 502 -7.29 21.22 -12.55
C LEU A 502 -8.40 21.10 -13.59
N LEU A 503 -9.15 19.99 -13.57
CA LEU A 503 -10.36 19.83 -14.37
C LEU A 503 -11.59 20.25 -13.54
N ALA A 504 -12.20 21.39 -13.86
CA ALA A 504 -13.48 21.81 -13.28
C ALA A 504 -14.60 21.44 -14.24
N LEU A 505 -15.32 20.35 -13.96
CA LEU A 505 -16.31 19.76 -14.87
C LEU A 505 -17.67 19.64 -14.19
N ASP A 506 -18.75 19.82 -14.95
CA ASP A 506 -20.07 19.46 -14.42
C ASP A 506 -20.19 17.94 -14.21
N GLY A 507 -21.24 17.48 -13.53
CA GLY A 507 -21.40 16.06 -13.21
C GLY A 507 -21.45 15.13 -14.43
N HIS A 508 -22.07 15.58 -15.52
CA HIS A 508 -22.20 14.77 -16.73
C HIS A 508 -20.84 14.70 -17.47
N GLU A 509 -20.17 15.83 -17.61
CA GLU A 509 -18.82 15.92 -18.19
C GLU A 509 -17.81 15.10 -17.39
N ALA A 510 -17.82 15.22 -16.06
CA ALA A 510 -16.95 14.48 -15.15
C ALA A 510 -17.18 12.98 -15.25
N LYS A 511 -18.44 12.53 -15.23
CA LYS A 511 -18.81 11.12 -15.39
C LYS A 511 -18.33 10.56 -16.73
N ALA A 512 -18.64 11.25 -17.83
CA ALA A 512 -18.22 10.83 -19.17
C ALA A 512 -16.68 10.78 -19.30
N PHE A 513 -15.97 11.74 -18.69
CA PHE A 513 -14.52 11.75 -18.65
C PHE A 513 -13.98 10.53 -17.90
N LEU A 514 -14.43 10.33 -16.66
CA LEU A 514 -13.96 9.22 -15.80
C LEU A 514 -14.35 7.86 -16.34
N ASP A 515 -15.45 7.72 -17.09
CA ASP A 515 -15.82 6.50 -17.80
C ASP A 515 -14.87 6.15 -18.95
N SER A 516 -14.21 7.16 -19.51
CA SER A 516 -13.32 6.99 -20.66
C SER A 516 -11.86 6.82 -20.27
N LYS A 517 -11.38 7.53 -19.23
CA LYS A 517 -9.95 7.57 -18.86
C LYS A 517 -9.72 8.07 -17.44
N THR A 518 -8.47 7.93 -17.00
CA THR A 518 -7.95 8.50 -15.75
C THR A 518 -7.40 9.90 -16.04
N PRO A 519 -7.76 10.92 -15.24
CA PRO A 519 -7.18 12.25 -15.40
C PRO A 519 -5.74 12.29 -14.88
N ASP A 520 -4.89 13.13 -15.49
CA ASP A 520 -3.50 13.36 -15.04
C ASP A 520 -3.39 14.42 -13.94
N VAL A 521 -4.49 15.12 -13.66
CA VAL A 521 -4.59 16.22 -12.70
C VAL A 521 -5.85 16.05 -11.86
N PRO A 522 -5.96 16.70 -10.69
CA PRO A 522 -7.18 16.67 -9.92
C PRO A 522 -8.39 17.15 -10.73
N MET A 523 -9.56 16.62 -10.39
CA MET A 523 -10.83 16.99 -11.02
C MET A 523 -11.84 17.36 -9.94
N VAL A 524 -12.61 18.42 -10.16
CA VAL A 524 -13.67 18.87 -9.24
C VAL A 524 -15.00 18.89 -9.97
N SER A 525 -16.03 18.43 -9.27
CA SER A 525 -17.43 18.50 -9.68
C SER A 525 -18.31 18.88 -8.48
N GLU A 526 -19.58 19.21 -8.71
CA GLU A 526 -20.49 19.68 -7.66
C GLU A 526 -21.84 18.98 -7.73
N GLY A 527 -22.47 18.73 -6.58
CA GLY A 527 -23.79 18.13 -6.50
C GLY A 527 -23.84 16.66 -6.89
N GLN A 528 -22.75 15.92 -6.65
CA GLN A 528 -22.62 14.52 -7.10
C GLN A 528 -23.11 13.49 -6.08
N GLN A 529 -23.45 13.91 -4.86
CA GLN A 529 -23.99 13.01 -3.84
C GLN A 529 -25.51 12.98 -3.82
N HIS A 530 -26.06 11.77 -3.65
CA HIS A 530 -27.50 11.54 -3.60
C HIS A 530 -28.08 11.66 -2.19
N PHE A 531 -27.29 11.37 -1.16
CA PHE A 531 -27.72 11.52 0.22
C PHE A 531 -28.06 12.99 0.53
N GLN A 532 -29.16 13.21 1.25
CA GLN A 532 -29.64 14.55 1.61
C GLN A 532 -29.75 14.66 3.13
N TRP A 533 -28.97 15.57 3.70
CA TRP A 533 -29.04 15.91 5.12
C TRP A 533 -30.38 16.56 5.46
N ARG A 534 -30.95 16.23 6.61
CA ARG A 534 -32.15 16.89 7.16
C ARG A 534 -31.85 18.33 7.53
N ASN A 535 -30.65 18.58 8.05
CA ASN A 535 -30.12 19.89 8.37
C ASN A 535 -28.87 20.17 7.52
N PRO A 536 -29.01 20.81 6.35
CA PRO A 536 -27.87 21.07 5.47
C PRO A 536 -26.87 22.09 6.04
N GLN A 537 -27.21 22.79 7.12
CA GLN A 537 -26.29 23.71 7.80
C GLN A 537 -25.37 23.02 8.80
N ARG A 538 -25.79 21.87 9.36
CA ARG A 538 -25.01 21.09 10.34
C ARG A 538 -25.06 19.57 10.09
N PRO A 539 -24.58 19.08 8.93
CA PRO A 539 -24.43 17.65 8.66
C PRO A 539 -23.74 16.84 9.77
N THR A 540 -22.76 17.43 10.47
CA THR A 540 -22.03 16.79 11.57
C THR A 540 -22.94 16.29 12.69
N GLU A 541 -24.00 17.03 13.02
CA GLU A 541 -24.95 16.62 14.06
C GLU A 541 -25.69 15.34 13.66
N GLU A 542 -26.23 15.32 12.45
CA GLU A 542 -26.94 14.16 11.91
C GLU A 542 -25.99 12.98 11.68
N PHE A 543 -24.76 13.23 11.23
CA PHE A 543 -23.75 12.18 11.02
C PHE A 543 -23.50 11.37 12.30
N PHE A 544 -23.40 12.02 13.47
CA PHE A 544 -23.29 11.30 14.74
C PHE A 544 -24.53 10.49 15.12
N ASP A 545 -25.72 10.89 14.65
CA ASP A 545 -26.95 10.11 14.87
C ASP A 545 -27.01 8.85 13.99
N TRP A 546 -26.23 8.81 12.89
CA TRP A 546 -26.06 7.60 12.07
C TRP A 546 -25.07 6.60 12.66
N ILE A 547 -24.22 6.99 13.61
CA ILE A 547 -23.29 6.07 14.26
C ILE A 547 -24.00 5.36 15.42
N GLU A 548 -24.09 4.04 15.36
CA GLU A 548 -24.73 3.25 16.44
C GLU A 548 -23.80 3.08 17.65
N ASP A 549 -22.58 2.57 17.41
CA ASP A 549 -21.60 2.29 18.48
C ASP A 549 -20.78 3.53 18.83
N HIS A 550 -21.21 4.23 19.88
CA HIS A 550 -20.52 5.40 20.41
C HIS A 550 -19.33 5.06 21.32
N GLU A 551 -19.18 3.81 21.75
CA GLU A 551 -18.05 3.36 22.58
C GLU A 551 -16.87 2.91 21.74
N ARG A 552 -17.08 2.68 20.44
CA ARG A 552 -16.01 2.41 19.49
C ARG A 552 -14.91 3.45 19.60
N VAL A 553 -13.68 2.96 19.64
CA VAL A 553 -12.46 3.76 19.68
C VAL A 553 -12.01 4.07 18.25
N VAL A 554 -11.63 5.32 18.02
CA VAL A 554 -11.10 5.84 16.76
C VAL A 554 -9.78 6.59 17.01
N SER A 555 -8.98 6.73 15.96
CA SER A 555 -7.69 7.41 16.05
C SER A 555 -7.86 8.92 15.86
N VAL A 556 -7.32 9.70 16.79
CA VAL A 556 -7.41 11.17 16.72
C VAL A 556 -6.01 11.75 16.66
N GLN A 557 -5.72 12.51 15.62
CA GLN A 557 -4.49 13.29 15.51
C GLN A 557 -4.63 14.59 16.29
N ILE A 558 -3.58 14.92 17.04
CA ILE A 558 -3.52 16.06 17.95
C ILE A 558 -2.23 16.86 17.66
N PRO A 559 -2.32 18.13 17.25
CA PRO A 559 -1.17 18.95 16.88
C PRO A 559 -0.15 19.14 18.01
N SER A 560 -0.59 19.24 19.26
CA SER A 560 0.29 19.40 20.43
C SER A 560 1.12 18.15 20.73
N ALA A 561 0.77 16.99 20.17
CA ALA A 561 1.47 15.74 20.42
C ALA A 561 2.96 15.82 20.01
N PRO A 562 3.88 15.21 20.79
CA PRO A 562 5.28 15.10 20.42
C PRO A 562 5.49 14.30 19.14
N VAL A 563 6.49 14.68 18.34
CA VAL A 563 6.77 14.07 17.03
C VAL A 563 7.29 12.63 17.16
N ASP A 564 7.98 12.33 18.26
CA ASP A 564 8.60 11.04 18.59
C ASP A 564 7.61 9.99 19.13
N MET A 565 6.37 10.38 19.43
CA MET A 565 5.33 9.47 19.89
C MET A 565 4.50 8.90 18.73
N CYS A 566 3.39 8.22 19.04
CA CYS A 566 2.41 7.82 18.03
C CYS A 566 1.75 9.06 17.40
N SER A 567 1.39 8.98 16.12
CA SER A 567 0.76 10.08 15.37
C SER A 567 -0.69 10.34 15.77
N PHE A 568 -1.29 9.44 16.54
CA PHE A 568 -2.66 9.52 16.99
C PHE A 568 -2.80 9.15 18.47
N GLU A 569 -3.93 9.54 19.05
CA GLU A 569 -4.41 9.08 20.33
C GLU A 569 -5.78 8.41 20.19
N PRO A 570 -6.04 7.31 20.93
CA PRO A 570 -7.35 6.68 20.93
C PRO A 570 -8.38 7.57 21.63
N ARG A 571 -9.56 7.72 21.02
CA ARG A 571 -10.75 8.36 21.63
C ARG A 571 -12.00 7.57 21.28
N THR A 572 -12.98 7.57 22.18
CA THR A 572 -14.31 7.04 21.88
C THR A 572 -15.08 7.99 20.98
N ILE A 573 -15.96 7.47 20.12
CA ILE A 573 -16.88 8.29 19.32
C ILE A 573 -17.73 9.21 20.21
N ARG A 574 -18.11 8.77 21.42
CA ARG A 574 -18.78 9.62 22.41
C ARG A 574 -17.96 10.87 22.75
N GLN A 575 -16.65 10.74 22.96
CA GLN A 575 -15.77 11.88 23.23
C GLN A 575 -15.64 12.80 22.02
N VAL A 576 -15.47 12.22 20.83
CA VAL A 576 -15.40 12.98 19.57
C VAL A 576 -16.70 13.77 19.35
N ARG A 577 -17.86 13.12 19.46
CA ARG A 577 -19.19 13.75 19.38
C ARG A 577 -19.32 14.92 20.35
N LYS A 578 -19.02 14.69 21.63
CA LYS A 578 -19.12 15.73 22.66
C LYS A 578 -18.27 16.96 22.28
N ARG A 579 -17.08 16.73 21.73
CA ARG A 579 -16.15 17.80 21.39
C ARG A 579 -16.59 18.58 20.15
N PHE A 580 -16.89 17.89 19.05
CA PHE A 580 -17.33 18.52 17.80
C PHE A 580 -18.67 19.26 17.92
N LEU A 581 -19.57 18.80 18.79
CA LEU A 581 -20.85 19.47 19.05
C LEU A 581 -20.74 20.64 20.03
N ALA A 582 -19.68 20.72 20.83
CA ALA A 582 -19.45 21.86 21.71
C ALA A 582 -18.97 23.10 20.94
N ALA A 583 -18.40 22.92 19.75
CA ALA A 583 -17.90 23.99 18.86
C ALA A 583 -16.99 24.99 19.60
N LEU A 584 -16.08 24.47 20.42
CA LEU A 584 -15.14 25.28 21.19
C LEU A 584 -13.98 25.72 20.29
N ASP A 585 -13.60 27.00 20.40
CA ASP A 585 -12.34 27.49 19.84
C ASP A 585 -11.17 26.84 20.60
N THR A 586 -10.17 26.33 19.87
CA THR A 586 -9.08 25.53 20.44
C THR A 586 -7.79 25.70 19.64
N ASP A 587 -6.67 25.87 20.34
CA ASP A 587 -5.32 25.88 19.76
C ASP A 587 -4.76 24.48 19.50
N ASP A 588 -5.51 23.44 19.90
CA ASP A 588 -5.14 22.03 19.77
C ASP A 588 -6.29 21.22 19.14
N PRO A 589 -6.62 21.49 17.86
CA PRO A 589 -7.77 20.91 17.17
C PRO A 589 -7.61 19.41 16.92
N TRP A 590 -8.70 18.66 17.02
CA TRP A 590 -8.74 17.22 16.73
C TRP A 590 -8.99 16.95 15.25
N ASN A 591 -8.27 15.97 14.71
CA ASN A 591 -8.46 15.48 13.34
C ASN A 591 -8.65 13.96 13.34
N VAL A 592 -9.78 13.51 12.81
CA VAL A 592 -10.23 12.12 12.74
C VAL A 592 -10.33 11.73 11.28
N LEU A 593 -9.43 10.86 10.83
CA LEU A 593 -9.27 10.50 9.42
C LEU A 593 -9.72 9.06 9.10
N ASP A 594 -9.88 8.21 10.13
CA ASP A 594 -10.14 6.77 10.03
C ASP A 594 -11.57 6.41 10.46
N LEU A 595 -12.54 7.30 10.22
CA LEU A 595 -13.92 7.09 10.67
C LEU A 595 -14.73 6.38 9.59
N ASP A 596 -15.32 5.24 9.93
CA ASP A 596 -16.28 4.58 9.02
C ASP A 596 -17.42 5.52 8.66
N ASN A 597 -17.88 5.43 7.42
CA ASN A 597 -19.06 6.14 6.95
C ASN A 597 -20.33 5.28 7.15
N PRO A 598 -21.20 5.57 8.15
CA PRO A 598 -22.46 4.87 8.34
C PRO A 598 -23.56 5.31 7.36
N VAL A 599 -23.34 6.37 6.60
CA VAL A 599 -24.36 6.99 5.75
C VAL A 599 -24.53 6.19 4.45
N PRO A 600 -25.77 5.82 4.06
CA PRO A 600 -26.01 5.07 2.84
C PRO A 600 -25.87 5.95 1.58
N SER A 601 -25.49 5.31 0.46
CA SER A 601 -25.52 5.92 -0.89
C SER A 601 -24.69 7.20 -1.04
N THR A 602 -23.45 7.18 -0.55
CA THR A 602 -22.53 8.33 -0.53
C THR A 602 -21.54 8.38 -1.68
N LEU A 603 -21.44 7.32 -2.48
CA LEU A 603 -20.59 7.28 -3.67
C LEU A 603 -21.06 8.34 -4.69
N PRO A 604 -20.18 9.26 -5.13
CA PRO A 604 -20.52 10.26 -6.14
C PRO A 604 -20.97 9.65 -7.47
N ASP A 605 -22.00 10.22 -8.12
CA ASP A 605 -22.53 9.67 -9.39
C ASP A 605 -21.46 9.60 -10.50
N ILE A 606 -20.49 10.52 -10.49
CA ILE A 606 -19.33 10.53 -11.42
C ILE A 606 -18.48 9.26 -11.35
N LEU A 607 -18.56 8.48 -10.27
CA LEU A 607 -17.77 7.25 -10.04
C LEU A 607 -18.58 5.96 -10.28
N THR A 608 -19.87 6.07 -10.60
CA THR A 608 -20.73 4.89 -10.87
C THR A 608 -20.41 4.23 -12.22
N GLY A 609 -19.62 4.92 -13.04
CA GLY A 609 -19.15 4.48 -14.33
C GLY A 609 -18.29 3.21 -14.27
N TRP A 610 -18.32 2.41 -15.34
CA TRP A 610 -17.67 1.09 -15.39
C TRP A 610 -16.16 1.18 -15.13
N ASN A 611 -15.54 2.26 -15.60
CA ASN A 611 -14.09 2.44 -15.51
C ASN A 611 -13.64 2.55 -14.04
N CYS A 612 -14.50 3.07 -13.15
CA CYS A 612 -14.23 3.23 -11.72
C CYS A 612 -14.54 1.99 -10.87
N GLN A 613 -15.03 0.89 -11.47
CA GLN A 613 -15.49 -0.28 -10.71
C GLN A 613 -14.41 -1.33 -10.44
N LEU A 614 -13.15 -1.11 -10.82
CA LEU A 614 -12.12 -2.15 -10.70
C LEU A 614 -11.86 -2.54 -9.23
N LEU A 615 -11.81 -1.58 -8.31
CA LEU A 615 -11.58 -1.87 -6.88
C LEU A 615 -12.63 -2.81 -6.30
N ALA A 616 -13.91 -2.53 -6.56
CA ALA A 616 -15.02 -3.39 -6.14
C ALA A 616 -14.92 -4.81 -6.73
N ARG A 617 -14.40 -4.96 -7.96
CA ARG A 617 -14.15 -6.29 -8.55
C ARG A 617 -12.99 -7.03 -7.89
N VAL A 618 -11.93 -6.30 -7.51
CA VAL A 618 -10.82 -6.87 -6.74
C VAL A 618 -11.34 -7.35 -5.38
N ARG A 619 -12.07 -6.50 -4.65
CA ARG A 619 -12.74 -6.86 -3.39
C ARG A 619 -13.58 -8.12 -3.55
N ASP A 620 -14.47 -8.15 -4.54
CA ASP A 620 -15.34 -9.31 -4.78
C ASP A 620 -14.55 -10.59 -5.02
N MET A 621 -13.43 -10.52 -5.75
CA MET A 621 -12.56 -11.69 -6.00
C MET A 621 -11.73 -12.10 -4.79
N VAL A 622 -11.30 -11.14 -3.97
CA VAL A 622 -10.52 -11.40 -2.75
C VAL A 622 -11.41 -12.01 -1.67
N LEU A 623 -12.65 -11.53 -1.53
CA LEU A 623 -13.57 -11.92 -0.46
C LEU A 623 -14.48 -13.09 -0.84
N ASN A 624 -14.92 -13.17 -2.10
CA ASN A 624 -15.73 -14.29 -2.57
C ASN A 624 -14.80 -15.38 -3.11
N GLY A 625 -14.53 -16.40 -2.27
CA GLY A 625 -13.82 -17.59 -2.72
C GLY A 625 -14.47 -18.25 -3.95
N GLN A 626 -13.76 -19.15 -4.63
CA GLN A 626 -14.22 -19.83 -5.86
C GLN A 626 -15.39 -20.83 -5.67
N SER A 627 -16.18 -20.71 -4.62
CA SER A 627 -17.26 -21.65 -4.27
C SER A 627 -18.59 -20.94 -4.10
N ALA A 628 -19.68 -21.56 -4.57
CA ALA A 628 -21.06 -21.13 -4.35
C ALA A 628 -21.57 -21.26 -2.89
N GLU A 629 -20.65 -21.53 -1.95
CA GLU A 629 -20.95 -21.53 -0.51
C GLU A 629 -21.16 -20.08 -0.02
N ARG A 630 -21.95 -19.89 1.04
CA ARG A 630 -22.13 -18.57 1.67
C ARG A 630 -20.75 -18.01 2.05
N THR A 631 -20.59 -16.69 1.85
CA THR A 631 -19.38 -15.87 1.99
C THR A 631 -18.33 -16.47 2.95
N LYS A 632 -17.13 -16.77 2.42
CA LYS A 632 -16.01 -17.35 3.20
C LYS A 632 -15.21 -16.31 3.99
N ALA A 633 -15.21 -15.06 3.54
CA ALA A 633 -14.51 -13.97 4.21
C ALA A 633 -15.10 -13.69 5.59
N ARG A 634 -14.21 -13.42 6.57
CA ARG A 634 -14.61 -13.01 7.92
C ARG A 634 -15.21 -11.62 7.87
N ARG A 635 -15.99 -11.27 8.89
CA ARG A 635 -16.56 -9.93 9.03
C ARG A 635 -15.47 -8.86 9.03
N ASP A 636 -14.38 -9.09 9.76
CA ASP A 636 -13.23 -8.19 9.83
C ASP A 636 -12.60 -7.93 8.45
N ASP A 637 -12.60 -8.94 7.56
CA ASP A 637 -12.11 -8.77 6.19
C ASP A 637 -13.04 -7.82 5.39
N TRP A 638 -14.36 -7.93 5.58
CA TRP A 638 -15.32 -7.02 4.94
C TRP A 638 -15.25 -5.61 5.50
N ASP A 639 -15.05 -5.46 6.80
CA ASP A 639 -14.98 -4.17 7.47
C ASP A 639 -13.73 -3.39 6.98
N GLU A 640 -12.57 -4.06 6.83
CA GLU A 640 -11.35 -3.46 6.24
C GLU A 640 -11.54 -3.00 4.79
N TRP A 641 -12.23 -3.80 3.96
CA TRP A 641 -12.51 -3.36 2.59
C TRP A 641 -13.50 -2.20 2.54
N THR A 642 -14.46 -2.18 3.46
CA THR A 642 -15.43 -1.09 3.57
C THR A 642 -14.72 0.20 3.98
N SER A 643 -13.78 0.13 4.93
CA SER A 643 -12.99 1.29 5.36
C SER A 643 -12.03 1.80 4.28
N VAL A 644 -11.68 1.00 3.27
CA VAL A 644 -10.91 1.47 2.10
C VAL A 644 -11.83 2.17 1.08
N GLU A 645 -13.00 1.60 0.79
CA GLU A 645 -13.88 2.14 -0.25
C GLU A 645 -14.67 3.37 0.20
N HIS A 646 -15.02 3.47 1.49
CA HIS A 646 -15.88 4.53 2.01
C HIS A 646 -15.51 4.90 3.46
N TRP A 647 -15.11 6.14 3.66
CA TRP A 647 -14.74 6.70 4.96
C TRP A 647 -15.27 8.12 5.13
N ALA A 648 -15.21 8.63 6.35
CA ALA A 648 -15.56 9.99 6.71
C ALA A 648 -14.35 10.69 7.35
N LEU A 649 -14.16 11.97 7.02
CA LEU A 649 -13.13 12.81 7.61
C LEU A 649 -13.81 13.89 8.45
N MET A 650 -13.38 14.00 9.71
CA MET A 650 -13.85 15.02 10.62
C MET A 650 -12.66 15.78 11.20
N SER A 651 -12.70 17.11 11.14
CA SER A 651 -11.62 17.94 11.65
C SER A 651 -12.18 19.18 12.33
N GLU A 652 -11.70 19.49 13.53
CA GLU A 652 -11.89 20.81 14.13
C GLU A 652 -11.16 21.88 13.29
N GLY A 653 -11.62 23.13 13.36
CA GLY A 653 -10.97 24.24 12.67
C GLY A 653 -9.51 24.41 13.11
N GLY A 654 -8.64 24.82 12.18
CA GLY A 654 -7.22 25.06 12.44
C GLY A 654 -6.31 23.83 12.27
N HIS A 655 -6.86 22.61 12.16
CA HIS A 655 -6.02 21.44 11.91
C HIS A 655 -5.60 21.35 10.43
N CYS A 656 -4.31 21.17 10.21
CA CYS A 656 -3.71 20.98 8.89
C CYS A 656 -3.06 19.59 8.76
N THR A 657 -3.00 19.10 7.53
CA THR A 657 -2.30 17.86 7.17
C THR A 657 -1.20 18.22 6.18
N ALA A 658 0.05 17.87 6.52
CA ALA A 658 1.20 18.10 5.65
C ALA A 658 1.05 17.38 4.30
N PRO A 659 1.79 17.80 3.26
CA PRO A 659 1.76 17.11 1.98
C PRO A 659 2.11 15.63 2.10
N HIS A 660 1.31 14.78 1.46
CA HIS A 660 1.47 13.34 1.43
C HIS A 660 0.90 12.77 0.13
N MET A 661 1.13 11.47 -0.09
CA MET A 661 0.31 10.67 -1.00
C MET A 661 -0.60 9.76 -0.20
N ASP A 662 -1.79 9.49 -0.73
CA ASP A 662 -2.65 8.45 -0.18
C ASP A 662 -2.00 7.08 -0.37
N SER A 663 -2.19 6.20 0.62
CA SER A 663 -1.64 4.86 0.63
C SER A 663 -2.26 3.95 -0.44
N HIS A 664 -1.62 2.80 -0.70
CA HIS A 664 -2.09 1.76 -1.63
C HIS A 664 -2.11 2.18 -3.11
N GLY A 665 -1.54 3.34 -3.43
CA GLY A 665 -1.52 3.96 -4.75
C GLY A 665 -2.89 4.23 -5.36
N LEU A 666 -3.98 4.18 -4.58
CA LEU A 666 -5.33 4.32 -5.12
C LEU A 666 -5.63 5.77 -5.51
N ALA A 667 -6.63 5.97 -6.38
CA ALA A 667 -7.21 7.29 -6.56
C ALA A 667 -8.21 7.56 -5.43
N THR A 668 -8.41 8.82 -5.09
CA THR A 668 -9.22 9.21 -3.94
C THR A 668 -10.30 10.20 -4.36
N TRP A 669 -11.48 10.08 -3.78
CA TRP A 669 -12.53 11.08 -3.91
C TRP A 669 -12.93 11.61 -2.54
N ILE A 670 -13.24 12.91 -2.48
CA ILE A 670 -13.65 13.59 -1.24
C ILE A 670 -14.78 14.55 -1.59
N THR A 671 -15.93 14.38 -0.95
CA THR A 671 -17.07 15.31 -1.04
C THR A 671 -17.25 16.04 0.28
N VAL A 672 -17.10 17.36 0.24
CA VAL A 672 -17.29 18.22 1.40
C VAL A 672 -18.78 18.25 1.79
N GLN A 673 -19.06 17.97 3.07
CA GLN A 673 -20.42 18.03 3.63
C GLN A 673 -20.61 19.29 4.46
N GLU A 674 -19.60 19.66 5.24
CA GLU A 674 -19.66 20.80 6.16
C GLU A 674 -18.31 21.51 6.24
N GLY A 675 -18.35 22.84 6.38
CA GLY A 675 -17.18 23.70 6.47
C GLY A 675 -16.44 23.87 5.14
N LEU A 676 -15.29 24.56 5.19
CA LEU A 676 -14.43 24.81 4.04
C LEU A 676 -13.16 23.95 4.13
N PHE A 677 -12.79 23.33 3.01
CA PHE A 677 -11.56 22.55 2.91
C PHE A 677 -10.58 23.25 1.96
N GLY A 678 -9.44 23.69 2.48
CA GLY A 678 -8.32 24.09 1.65
C GLY A 678 -7.51 22.87 1.21
N PHE A 679 -7.40 22.65 -0.09
CA PHE A 679 -6.49 21.65 -0.66
C PHE A 679 -5.32 22.35 -1.32
N VAL A 680 -4.12 21.79 -1.17
CA VAL A 680 -2.92 22.18 -1.91
C VAL A 680 -2.30 20.94 -2.52
N TRP A 681 -1.84 21.01 -3.77
CA TRP A 681 -1.24 19.85 -4.45
C TRP A 681 -0.08 20.25 -5.36
N MET A 682 0.84 19.30 -5.57
CA MET A 682 1.92 19.47 -6.53
C MET A 682 1.35 19.23 -7.94
N SER A 683 1.34 20.26 -8.77
CA SER A 683 0.76 20.19 -10.12
C SER A 683 1.71 19.51 -11.08
N ARG A 684 1.23 18.42 -11.69
CA ARG A 684 1.89 17.67 -12.78
C ARG A 684 3.39 17.38 -12.53
N PRO A 685 3.77 16.81 -11.38
CA PRO A 685 5.17 16.48 -11.14
C PRO A 685 5.65 15.47 -12.18
N THR A 686 6.86 15.69 -12.70
CA THR A 686 7.57 14.67 -13.47
C THR A 686 7.89 13.46 -12.57
N SER A 687 8.19 12.30 -13.18
CA SER A 687 8.61 11.11 -12.42
C SER A 687 9.79 11.40 -11.50
N LEU A 688 10.76 12.20 -11.97
CA LEU A 688 11.93 12.60 -11.20
C LEU A 688 11.54 13.49 -10.01
N GLN A 689 10.75 14.54 -10.23
CA GLN A 689 10.29 15.42 -9.14
C GLN A 689 9.49 14.65 -8.09
N ARG A 690 8.66 13.69 -8.52
CA ARG A 690 7.90 12.83 -7.60
C ARG A 690 8.85 11.96 -6.78
N GLU A 691 9.86 11.35 -7.39
CA GLU A 691 10.85 10.52 -6.68
C GLU A 691 11.75 11.34 -5.75
N GLU A 692 12.15 12.55 -6.16
CA GLU A 692 12.85 13.50 -5.29
C GLU A 692 12.00 13.84 -4.08
N TRP A 693 10.69 14.07 -4.28
CA TRP A 693 9.76 14.28 -3.18
C TRP A 693 9.58 13.07 -2.28
N MET A 694 9.38 11.88 -2.86
CA MET A 694 9.22 10.64 -2.09
C MET A 694 10.47 10.31 -1.25
N ARG A 695 11.67 10.68 -1.72
CA ARG A 695 12.94 10.46 -1.01
C ARG A 695 13.12 11.42 0.16
N ASP A 696 12.68 12.67 0.02
CA ASP A 696 12.76 13.67 1.07
C ASP A 696 11.54 14.62 1.04
N PRO A 697 10.39 14.19 1.61
CA PRO A 697 9.15 14.95 1.57
C PRO A 697 9.24 16.33 2.27
N ASP A 698 10.13 16.45 3.24
CA ASP A 698 10.26 17.61 4.12
C ASP A 698 10.99 18.79 3.46
N THR A 699 12.03 18.52 2.66
CA THR A 699 12.87 19.60 2.10
C THR A 699 12.58 19.88 0.63
N SER A 700 12.34 18.84 -0.16
CA SER A 700 12.19 18.92 -1.62
C SER A 700 10.87 19.57 -2.06
N ALA A 701 9.90 19.67 -1.16
CA ALA A 701 8.59 20.22 -1.44
C ALA A 701 8.63 21.71 -1.79
N ARG A 702 9.65 22.48 -1.38
CA ARG A 702 9.59 23.96 -1.40
C ARG A 702 9.66 24.60 -2.78
N ASP A 703 10.34 23.96 -3.72
CA ASP A 703 10.66 24.55 -5.04
C ASP A 703 9.81 23.93 -6.17
N GLN A 704 8.74 23.22 -5.80
CA GLN A 704 7.83 22.59 -6.75
C GLN A 704 6.65 23.50 -7.11
N GLN A 705 5.96 23.15 -8.19
CA GLN A 705 4.80 23.90 -8.67
C GLN A 705 3.54 23.52 -7.88
N TRP A 706 3.20 24.27 -6.85
CA TRP A 706 2.02 24.01 -6.04
C TRP A 706 0.81 24.81 -6.51
N ARG A 707 -0.36 24.18 -6.39
CA ARG A 707 -1.68 24.78 -6.63
C ARG A 707 -2.57 24.59 -5.44
N PHE A 708 -3.51 25.49 -5.24
CA PHE A 708 -4.48 25.38 -4.16
C PHE A 708 -5.91 25.67 -4.63
N LEU A 709 -6.89 25.15 -3.90
CA LEU A 709 -8.31 25.40 -4.11
C LEU A 709 -9.06 25.26 -2.78
N ILE A 710 -10.09 26.08 -2.57
CA ILE A 710 -10.99 25.94 -1.42
C ILE A 710 -12.30 25.28 -1.88
N LEU A 711 -12.62 24.13 -1.30
CA LEU A 711 -13.88 23.42 -1.57
C LEU A 711 -14.95 23.75 -0.53
N LYS A 712 -16.17 23.85 -1.04
CA LYS A 712 -17.40 24.16 -0.29
C LYS A 712 -18.29 22.93 -0.17
N PRO A 713 -19.24 22.91 0.79
CA PRO A 713 -20.24 21.85 0.89
C PRO A 713 -20.92 21.55 -0.45
N GLY A 714 -21.00 20.27 -0.79
CA GLY A 714 -21.55 19.77 -2.05
C GLY A 714 -20.53 19.61 -3.19
N GLN A 715 -19.30 20.12 -3.04
CA GLN A 715 -18.24 19.93 -4.02
C GLN A 715 -17.46 18.64 -3.75
N THR A 716 -17.15 17.92 -4.82
CA THR A 716 -16.39 16.68 -4.82
C THR A 716 -15.08 16.89 -5.58
N ILE A 717 -13.95 16.57 -4.96
CA ILE A 717 -12.66 16.46 -5.63
C ILE A 717 -12.30 15.00 -5.85
N PHE A 718 -11.68 14.73 -7.00
CA PHE A 718 -11.08 13.46 -7.37
C PHE A 718 -9.57 13.68 -7.55
N PHE A 719 -8.78 12.95 -6.77
CA PHE A 719 -7.33 12.88 -6.88
C PHE A 719 -6.92 11.62 -7.63
N PRO A 720 -6.24 11.74 -8.79
CA PRO A 720 -5.60 10.60 -9.43
C PRO A 720 -4.59 9.92 -8.52
N SER A 721 -4.37 8.63 -8.78
CA SER A 721 -3.30 7.83 -8.17
C SER A 721 -1.97 8.57 -8.17
N GLY A 722 -1.34 8.69 -6.99
CA GLY A 722 -0.04 9.33 -6.84
C GLY A 722 -0.07 10.86 -6.75
N THR A 723 -1.23 11.47 -6.49
CA THR A 723 -1.31 12.92 -6.27
C THR A 723 -0.70 13.28 -4.91
N ILE A 724 0.38 14.07 -4.93
CA ILE A 724 0.97 14.67 -3.73
C ILE A 724 0.13 15.88 -3.33
N HIS A 725 -0.52 15.80 -2.17
CA HIS A 725 -1.44 16.84 -1.70
C HIS A 725 -1.40 17.03 -0.18
N GLY A 726 -1.79 18.21 0.28
CA GLY A 726 -1.98 18.56 1.68
C GLY A 726 -3.34 19.22 1.89
N VAL A 727 -3.78 19.28 3.15
CA VAL A 727 -5.08 19.83 3.53
C VAL A 727 -4.90 20.88 4.61
N PHE A 728 -5.59 22.01 4.49
CA PHE A 728 -5.53 23.09 5.45
C PHE A 728 -6.92 23.65 5.74
N ARG A 729 -7.12 24.06 6.99
CA ARG A 729 -8.39 24.57 7.52
C ARG A 729 -8.10 25.73 8.45
N THR A 730 -8.82 26.84 8.30
CA THR A 730 -8.75 27.93 9.28
C THR A 730 -9.48 27.55 10.57
N ARG A 731 -9.21 28.26 11.67
CA ARG A 731 -9.83 28.02 12.99
C ARG A 731 -11.34 28.25 13.01
N SER A 732 -11.86 28.98 12.03
CA SER A 732 -13.24 29.48 11.99
C SER A 732 -14.35 28.41 12.06
N SER A 733 -14.11 27.19 11.57
CA SER A 733 -15.16 26.17 11.50
C SER A 733 -14.62 24.74 11.48
N ALA A 734 -15.35 23.85 12.16
CA ALA A 734 -15.17 22.41 11.99
C ALA A 734 -15.64 21.96 10.61
N THR A 735 -15.14 20.81 10.18
CA THR A 735 -15.35 20.28 8.84
C THR A 735 -15.78 18.83 8.87
N LEU A 736 -16.64 18.45 7.93
CA LEU A 736 -17.02 17.07 7.63
C LEU A 736 -16.90 16.83 6.13
N ALA A 737 -16.23 15.75 5.74
CA ALA A 737 -16.24 15.25 4.38
C ALA A 737 -16.49 13.73 4.37
N LEU A 738 -17.07 13.27 3.27
CA LEU A 738 -17.18 11.85 2.96
C LEU A 738 -16.23 11.55 1.82
N GLY A 739 -15.53 10.43 1.88
CA GLY A 739 -14.59 10.06 0.85
C GLY A 739 -14.40 8.57 0.75
N GLY A 740 -13.41 8.19 -0.04
CA GLY A 740 -13.10 6.81 -0.31
C GLY A 740 -12.09 6.66 -1.41
N HIS A 741 -11.59 5.44 -1.57
CA HIS A 741 -10.67 5.11 -2.64
C HIS A 741 -11.36 4.43 -3.82
N VAL A 742 -10.76 4.58 -4.98
CA VAL A 742 -11.20 3.97 -6.23
C VAL A 742 -10.00 3.54 -7.06
N LEU A 743 -10.18 2.44 -7.78
CA LEU A 743 -9.22 1.98 -8.77
C LEU A 743 -9.90 1.99 -10.13
N GLN A 744 -9.28 2.65 -11.11
CA GLN A 744 -9.79 2.73 -12.47
C GLN A 744 -9.16 1.66 -13.36
N TRP A 745 -9.92 1.11 -14.31
CA TRP A 745 -9.37 0.19 -15.32
C TRP A 745 -8.34 0.88 -16.23
N SER A 746 -8.61 2.12 -16.64
CA SER A 746 -7.63 2.94 -17.38
C SER A 746 -6.42 3.34 -16.55
N GLY A 747 -6.54 3.27 -15.21
CA GLY A 747 -5.52 3.72 -14.26
C GLY A 747 -4.55 2.63 -13.80
N ILE A 748 -4.71 1.37 -14.25
CA ILE A 748 -3.91 0.24 -13.74
C ILE A 748 -2.41 0.49 -13.90
N SER A 749 -1.95 1.01 -15.03
CA SER A 749 -0.52 1.28 -15.26
C SER A 749 0.03 2.30 -14.27
N SER A 750 -0.69 3.42 -14.06
CA SER A 750 -0.31 4.44 -13.08
C SER A 750 -0.29 3.86 -11.67
N TRP A 751 -1.34 3.11 -11.30
CA TRP A 751 -1.43 2.46 -10.00
C TRP A 751 -0.23 1.53 -9.74
N ILE A 752 0.13 0.68 -10.71
CA ILE A 752 1.31 -0.20 -10.63
C ILE A 752 2.61 0.58 -10.37
N ASP A 753 2.80 1.67 -11.10
CA ASP A 753 4.00 2.49 -10.99
C ASP A 753 4.06 3.19 -9.62
N ILE A 754 2.92 3.63 -9.09
CA ILE A 754 2.83 4.24 -7.76
C ILE A 754 3.09 3.21 -6.65
N ILE A 755 2.41 2.06 -6.63
CA ILE A 755 2.62 1.06 -5.57
C ILE A 755 4.06 0.55 -5.55
N SER A 756 4.71 0.47 -6.72
CA SER A 756 6.11 0.05 -6.82
C SER A 756 7.03 1.09 -6.18
N LYS A 757 6.72 2.39 -6.33
CA LYS A 757 7.43 3.48 -5.67
C LYS A 757 7.13 3.59 -4.19
N GLU A 758 5.90 3.33 -3.74
CA GLU A 758 5.58 3.29 -2.31
C GLU A 758 6.38 2.21 -1.57
N VAL A 759 6.56 1.03 -2.20
CA VAL A 759 7.42 -0.03 -1.66
C VAL A 759 8.89 0.41 -1.54
N GLU A 760 9.37 1.21 -2.50
CA GLU A 760 10.72 1.78 -2.48
C GLU A 760 10.88 2.92 -1.45
N PHE A 761 9.87 3.76 -1.32
CA PHE A 761 9.87 4.98 -0.49
C PHE A 761 8.72 4.96 0.54
N PRO A 762 8.83 4.14 1.61
CA PRO A 762 7.69 3.89 2.50
C PRO A 762 7.28 5.06 3.39
N ASN A 763 8.08 6.14 3.44
CA ASN A 763 7.76 7.34 4.22
C ASN A 763 7.01 8.41 3.40
N SER A 764 6.61 8.09 2.17
CA SER A 764 5.95 9.04 1.25
C SER A 764 4.42 9.05 1.33
N THR A 765 3.83 8.13 2.09
CA THR A 765 2.38 7.99 2.28
C THR A 765 1.93 8.52 3.65
N ASN A 766 0.65 8.87 3.78
CA ASN A 766 0.03 9.26 5.07
C ASN A 766 -0.19 8.09 6.05
N GLU A 767 -0.18 6.86 5.53
CA GLU A 767 -0.35 5.63 6.29
C GLU A 767 0.81 4.67 6.00
N ASP A 768 0.89 3.57 6.74
CA ASP A 768 1.83 2.48 6.42
C ASP A 768 1.62 2.02 4.96
N VAL A 769 2.72 1.75 4.24
CA VAL A 769 2.64 1.22 2.88
C VAL A 769 1.79 -0.04 2.91
N GLY A 770 0.63 0.07 2.28
CA GLY A 770 -0.36 -0.98 2.24
C GLY A 770 0.15 -2.24 1.55
N ASP A 771 -0.55 -3.35 1.77
CA ASP A 771 -0.28 -4.61 1.08
C ASP A 771 -0.97 -4.68 -0.29
N ALA A 772 -1.24 -3.52 -0.92
CA ALA A 772 -1.91 -3.39 -2.22
C ALA A 772 -1.25 -4.22 -3.34
N TRP A 773 0.05 -4.48 -3.22
CA TRP A 773 0.80 -5.37 -4.12
C TRP A 773 0.21 -6.81 -4.15
N LYS A 774 -0.48 -7.26 -3.09
CA LYS A 774 -1.20 -8.53 -3.04
C LYS A 774 -2.36 -8.60 -4.05
N TRP A 775 -2.85 -7.46 -4.52
CA TRP A 775 -3.94 -7.38 -5.49
C TRP A 775 -3.47 -7.54 -6.93
N VAL A 776 -2.16 -7.42 -7.20
CA VAL A 776 -1.59 -7.53 -8.56
C VAL A 776 -2.01 -8.84 -9.26
N PRO A 777 -1.90 -10.04 -8.66
CA PRO A 777 -2.31 -11.28 -9.33
C PRO A 777 -3.82 -11.32 -9.62
N VAL A 778 -4.64 -10.73 -8.75
CA VAL A 778 -6.10 -10.64 -8.93
C VAL A 778 -6.43 -9.72 -10.10
N ILE A 779 -5.80 -8.55 -10.16
CA ILE A 779 -5.94 -7.60 -11.27
C ILE A 779 -5.46 -8.21 -12.58
N GLU A 780 -4.34 -8.93 -12.57
CA GLU A 780 -3.85 -9.65 -13.76
C GLU A 780 -4.87 -10.66 -14.27
N HIS A 781 -5.48 -11.43 -13.36
CA HIS A 781 -6.55 -12.36 -13.72
C HIS A 781 -7.76 -11.63 -14.32
N LEU A 782 -8.23 -10.55 -13.69
CA LEU A 782 -9.35 -9.74 -14.18
C LEU A 782 -9.09 -9.17 -15.57
N VAL A 783 -7.90 -8.61 -15.81
CA VAL A 783 -7.47 -8.08 -17.10
C VAL A 783 -7.45 -9.19 -18.16
N ARG A 784 -6.89 -10.37 -17.84
CA ARG A 784 -6.84 -11.50 -18.78
C ARG A 784 -8.23 -11.99 -19.16
N THR A 785 -9.11 -12.18 -18.17
CA THR A 785 -10.50 -12.60 -18.38
C THR A 785 -11.22 -11.61 -19.29
N ARG A 786 -10.99 -10.31 -19.09
CA ARG A 786 -11.56 -9.27 -19.93
C ARG A 786 -11.04 -9.30 -21.37
N VAL A 787 -9.73 -9.38 -21.57
CA VAL A 787 -9.12 -9.48 -22.91
C VAL A 787 -9.69 -10.68 -23.66
N ASN A 788 -9.78 -11.83 -23.00
CA ASN A 788 -10.35 -13.04 -23.59
C ASN A 788 -11.83 -12.87 -23.99
N ALA A 789 -12.64 -12.26 -23.11
CA ALA A 789 -14.05 -11.99 -23.41
C ALA A 789 -14.22 -11.06 -24.63
N MET A 790 -13.34 -10.06 -24.77
CA MET A 790 -13.35 -9.16 -25.93
C MET A 790 -12.93 -9.87 -27.22
N SER A 791 -11.93 -10.76 -27.16
CA SER A 791 -11.51 -11.56 -28.32
C SER A 791 -12.63 -12.50 -28.81
N LEU A 792 -13.42 -13.07 -27.89
CA LEU A 792 -14.58 -13.90 -28.24
C LEU A 792 -15.71 -13.09 -28.89
N GLN A 793 -15.91 -11.84 -28.48
CA GLN A 793 -16.92 -10.95 -29.08
C GLN A 793 -16.50 -10.39 -30.45
N ALA A 794 -15.20 -10.25 -30.72
CA ALA A 794 -14.70 -9.76 -32.01
C ALA A 794 -14.61 -10.87 -33.09
N GLY A 795 -14.66 -12.13 -32.68
CA GLY A 795 -14.57 -13.30 -33.57
C GLY A 795 -15.90 -13.98 -33.91
N GLY A 796 -17.02 -13.47 -33.40
CA GLY A 796 -18.39 -13.90 -33.74
C GLY A 796 -19.15 -12.77 -34.39
#